data_AF-A0A6V7TUL6-F1
#
_entry.id   AF-A0A6V7TUL6-F1
#
_cell.length_a   1.000
_cell.length_b   1.000
_cell.length_c   1.000
_cell.angle_alpha   90.00
_cell.angle_beta   90.00
_cell.angle_gamma   90.00
#
_symmetry.space_group_name_H-M   'P 1'
#
loop_
_entity.id
_entity.type
_entity.pdbx_description
1 polymer ?
#
loop_
_entity_poly.entity_id
_entity_poly.type
_entity_poly.pdbx_seq_one_letter_code
_entity_poly.pdbx_strand_id
1 'polypeptide(L)'
;MQHRPESLKIMAMREQGGGSTSDISRKESNKTKGSEFAKTLDTRPPVIALHPPSGIRRSKRRPHSQKHQSSVRKNQKTNKPTKRGADFTRLTCSYCGARLESFDEETLSLCCVALCTFLQRVPSLAAPLLQRTLLCTARFIDIPQFPWHESNIFVPGNAKSAAKQLIRIILHQLSGSGIALQLFNLHIQADELYSFWSKIALSLVDFTELNPVAFLQNLLEDIADGWPIKVTRILHNLATYIQFVPTEALSNWAAVVALIDGLYRRMHTQLISEATSNLAAVSNAAQSVQNQLINNQQKQFRSELASSVLIMSRVLRVQGLATIKGAVQAIEAFAKWLVEMLHKCPVELCDLLAVCTACNRGMIRERDKQILTRSVVAELLSALKFKCELAEENYLTIVRMVLQDFGEPLGDDWINTPNSGGENEEVNENQNNRKFSSFSYWKNNSQQQQTDQFNTGAAEAIRPHVPELLEFISDMHVLAKLKKQSASNSDRVGGDLKAGLAEVVALEMSRPSVRDSRTVMRFIPWLYSPPSLAQALPGQFSESVANVRVLAWILLGSLHARGVNGFSSNFQQFQQQQQTNINQNICLPVPIACSSQMADYINFVLAGFADQSKQSVVHMSALFHAFHLCQLWTIYCEQTATSSRSEEMVAKTMQQLLDFWARVTPAILQLLSHSKVLADMVNLHFVNTLQALQQFNSAVLCQLYPMWEPVLTVHHAHVPRKLRLKFESVEAQACFSSEKFKKYFS
;
A
#
# COMPACT_ATOMS: atom_id res chain seq x y z
N MET A 1 -15.97 54.64 -6.65
CA MET A 1 -17.03 54.68 -7.68
C MET A 1 -17.04 53.30 -8.34
N GLN A 2 -18.11 52.52 -8.19
CA GLN A 2 -19.24 52.42 -9.14
C GLN A 2 -18.79 51.89 -10.52
N HIS A 3 -19.24 50.75 -11.04
CA HIS A 3 -20.32 49.82 -10.62
C HIS A 3 -19.88 48.34 -10.60
N ARG A 4 -20.55 47.51 -9.78
CA ARG A 4 -20.67 46.06 -10.00
C ARG A 4 -21.96 45.77 -10.79
N PRO A 5 -21.98 44.82 -11.75
CA PRO A 5 -23.22 44.22 -12.23
C PRO A 5 -23.69 43.11 -11.26
N GLU A 6 -24.90 43.22 -10.72
CA GLU A 6 -25.56 42.11 -10.02
C GLU A 6 -26.45 41.32 -10.99
N SER A 7 -25.97 40.17 -11.48
CA SER A 7 -26.78 39.31 -12.38
C SER A 7 -26.32 37.86 -12.49
N LEU A 8 -26.05 37.16 -11.37
CA LEU A 8 -25.86 35.69 -11.37
C LEU A 8 -26.28 34.94 -10.09
N LYS A 9 -27.03 35.58 -9.16
CA LYS A 9 -27.54 34.95 -7.92
C LYS A 9 -28.92 34.30 -8.09
N ILE A 10 -29.11 33.41 -9.07
CA ILE A 10 -30.36 32.63 -9.22
C ILE A 10 -30.06 31.14 -9.47
N MET A 11 -29.55 30.44 -8.43
CA MET A 11 -29.65 28.97 -8.34
C MET A 11 -29.41 28.41 -6.93
N ALA A 12 -29.84 29.11 -5.87
CA ALA A 12 -29.50 28.74 -4.47
C ALA A 12 -30.59 29.00 -3.40
N MET A 13 -31.88 29.10 -3.76
CA MET A 13 -32.98 29.20 -2.77
C MET A 13 -34.28 28.59 -3.28
N ARG A 14 -34.58 27.34 -2.89
CA ARG A 14 -35.97 26.86 -2.67
C ARG A 14 -36.03 25.51 -1.92
N GLU A 15 -36.00 25.55 -0.60
CA GLU A 15 -36.62 24.51 0.24
C GLU A 15 -36.93 25.06 1.65
N GLN A 16 -37.86 24.41 2.36
CA GLN A 16 -38.65 24.91 3.51
C GLN A 16 -39.73 25.97 3.14
N GLY A 17 -41.00 25.80 3.50
CA GLY A 17 -41.64 24.59 4.05
C GLY A 17 -43.10 24.79 4.53
N GLY A 18 -43.75 23.69 4.96
CA GLY A 18 -44.95 23.65 5.83
C GLY A 18 -46.34 23.71 5.17
N GLY A 19 -47.31 22.91 5.66
CA GLY A 19 -48.75 23.12 5.35
C GLY A 19 -49.74 21.92 5.27
N SER A 20 -49.82 21.06 6.30
CA SER A 20 -51.04 20.35 6.80
C SER A 20 -52.22 19.89 5.88
N THR A 21 -52.54 18.57 5.92
CA THR A 21 -53.89 17.91 6.02
C THR A 21 -55.05 18.23 5.03
N SER A 22 -55.95 17.31 4.62
CA SER A 22 -56.19 15.88 4.96
C SER A 22 -57.09 15.13 3.92
N ASP A 23 -56.72 13.88 3.62
CA ASP A 23 -57.55 12.66 3.45
C ASP A 23 -58.71 12.48 2.41
N ILE A 24 -59.02 11.18 2.23
CA ILE A 24 -60.25 10.53 1.69
C ILE A 24 -60.38 10.28 0.15
N SER A 25 -59.68 9.22 -0.33
CA SER A 25 -60.23 8.04 -1.06
C SER A 25 -60.96 8.21 -2.43
N ARG A 26 -61.22 7.21 -3.29
CA ARG A 26 -60.81 5.79 -3.50
C ARG A 26 -61.31 5.35 -4.92
N LYS A 27 -60.69 4.32 -5.55
CA LYS A 27 -61.26 3.51 -6.68
C LYS A 27 -61.54 4.29 -8.01
N GLU A 28 -61.74 3.71 -9.21
CA GLU A 28 -61.44 2.36 -9.76
C GLU A 28 -61.30 2.35 -11.31
N SER A 29 -60.38 1.53 -11.83
CA SER A 29 -60.41 0.72 -13.08
C SER A 29 -60.82 1.26 -14.49
N ASN A 30 -60.05 0.76 -15.48
CA ASN A 30 -60.45 0.30 -16.84
C ASN A 30 -60.66 1.27 -18.05
N LYS A 31 -59.94 0.92 -19.14
CA LYS A 31 -60.29 0.73 -20.58
C LYS A 31 -61.64 1.33 -21.09
N THR A 32 -61.77 1.89 -22.31
CA THR A 32 -61.42 1.31 -23.64
C THR A 32 -61.50 2.32 -24.81
N LYS A 33 -60.71 2.08 -25.89
CA LYS A 33 -60.94 2.40 -27.35
C LYS A 33 -61.10 3.90 -27.75
N GLY A 34 -60.81 4.32 -28.99
CA GLY A 34 -60.40 3.61 -30.22
C GLY A 34 -59.76 4.53 -31.29
N SER A 35 -59.66 4.05 -32.54
CA SER A 35 -59.12 4.75 -33.74
C SER A 35 -59.95 5.98 -34.16
N GLU A 36 -59.56 6.88 -35.07
CA GLU A 36 -58.87 6.75 -36.37
C GLU A 36 -58.34 8.17 -36.78
N PHE A 37 -57.23 8.40 -37.51
CA PHE A 37 -56.97 8.14 -38.94
C PHE A 37 -55.46 8.31 -39.26
N ALA A 38 -55.02 8.00 -40.49
CA ALA A 38 -53.60 7.99 -40.88
C ALA A 38 -53.21 9.01 -41.96
N LYS A 39 -51.97 9.54 -41.89
CA LYS A 39 -50.94 9.60 -42.98
C LYS A 39 -49.83 10.63 -42.71
N THR A 40 -48.61 10.19 -43.04
CA THR A 40 -47.34 10.89 -43.25
C THR A 40 -47.39 12.34 -43.79
N LEU A 41 -46.50 13.20 -43.29
CA LEU A 41 -45.49 13.89 -44.12
C LEU A 41 -44.28 14.37 -43.28
N ASP A 42 -43.11 14.54 -43.92
CA ASP A 42 -41.86 15.04 -43.33
C ASP A 42 -41.74 16.57 -43.57
N THR A 43 -41.25 17.34 -42.60
CA THR A 43 -41.25 18.81 -42.63
C THR A 43 -39.93 19.43 -42.17
N ARG A 44 -39.05 19.72 -43.14
CA ARG A 44 -37.87 20.60 -42.94
C ARG A 44 -38.15 22.01 -43.49
N PRO A 45 -37.73 23.09 -42.81
CA PRO A 45 -37.78 24.44 -43.37
C PRO A 45 -36.84 24.62 -44.59
N PRO A 46 -37.10 25.59 -45.48
CA PRO A 46 -36.41 25.72 -46.76
C PRO A 46 -35.05 26.42 -46.67
N VAL A 47 -34.18 26.12 -47.63
CA VAL A 47 -32.88 26.79 -47.84
C VAL A 47 -33.03 27.87 -48.92
N ILE A 48 -32.55 29.09 -48.63
CA ILE A 48 -32.45 30.17 -49.62
C ILE A 48 -31.08 30.09 -50.29
N ALA A 49 -31.05 30.05 -51.63
CA ALA A 49 -29.82 30.05 -52.42
C ALA A 49 -29.59 31.41 -53.09
N LEU A 50 -28.33 31.82 -53.21
CA LEU A 50 -27.90 33.01 -53.96
C LEU A 50 -26.90 32.60 -55.04
N HIS A 51 -27.10 33.09 -56.27
CA HIS A 51 -26.24 32.80 -57.42
C HIS A 51 -25.10 33.83 -57.58
N PRO A 52 -23.93 33.44 -58.10
CA PRO A 52 -22.86 34.36 -58.46
C PRO A 52 -23.06 34.97 -59.88
N PRO A 53 -22.65 36.24 -60.10
CA PRO A 53 -22.59 36.84 -61.44
C PRO A 53 -21.33 36.39 -62.22
N SER A 54 -21.27 36.66 -63.52
CA SER A 54 -20.14 36.23 -64.37
C SER A 54 -19.79 37.18 -65.52
N GLY A 55 -18.49 37.24 -65.84
CA GLY A 55 -17.99 37.59 -67.18
C GLY A 55 -17.21 38.90 -67.34
N ILE A 56 -16.04 38.81 -68.01
CA ILE A 56 -15.51 39.71 -69.05
C ILE A 56 -14.30 39.00 -69.72
N ARG A 57 -13.92 39.37 -70.96
CA ARG A 57 -13.04 38.57 -71.84
C ARG A 57 -11.74 39.26 -72.29
N ARG A 58 -10.67 38.45 -72.38
CA ARG A 58 -9.55 38.45 -73.37
C ARG A 58 -8.78 39.75 -73.71
N SER A 59 -7.44 39.63 -73.70
CA SER A 59 -6.60 40.01 -74.86
C SER A 59 -5.27 39.22 -74.92
N LYS A 60 -4.47 39.37 -75.99
CA LYS A 60 -3.18 38.68 -76.24
C LYS A 60 -2.04 39.69 -76.44
N ARG A 61 -0.78 39.31 -76.12
CA ARG A 61 0.43 39.64 -76.92
C ARG A 61 1.67 38.79 -76.53
N ARG A 62 2.62 38.72 -77.46
CA ARG A 62 3.98 38.09 -77.53
C ARG A 62 4.76 38.89 -78.62
N PRO A 63 6.05 38.64 -78.95
CA PRO A 63 7.15 37.93 -78.27
C PRO A 63 8.22 38.96 -77.81
N HIS A 64 9.53 38.78 -77.53
CA HIS A 64 10.71 38.10 -78.14
C HIS A 64 11.94 38.39 -77.20
N SER A 65 13.21 37.95 -77.33
CA SER A 65 13.94 36.99 -78.21
C SER A 65 15.39 36.75 -77.71
N GLN A 66 15.90 35.50 -77.78
CA GLN A 66 17.35 35.12 -77.97
C GLN A 66 18.37 35.57 -76.89
N LYS A 67 19.58 35.02 -76.70
CA LYS A 67 20.38 33.79 -77.03
C LYS A 67 21.47 33.71 -75.90
N HIS A 68 22.24 32.65 -75.60
CA HIS A 68 23.14 31.82 -76.42
C HIS A 68 23.50 30.49 -75.66
N GLN A 69 24.35 29.62 -76.23
CA GLN A 69 24.70 28.30 -75.68
C GLN A 69 26.20 28.11 -75.41
N SER A 70 26.55 27.43 -74.31
CA SER A 70 27.69 26.51 -74.14
C SER A 70 27.65 25.88 -72.72
N SER A 71 28.11 24.67 -72.40
CA SER A 71 28.14 23.32 -73.01
C SER A 71 29.19 22.51 -72.24
N VAL A 72 28.93 21.23 -71.87
CA VAL A 72 29.85 20.31 -71.14
C VAL A 72 30.06 20.74 -69.65
N ARG A 73 29.90 19.95 -68.58
CA ARG A 73 29.45 18.55 -68.26
C ARG A 73 28.78 18.64 -66.84
N LYS A 74 28.33 17.61 -66.11
CA LYS A 74 28.49 16.13 -66.12
C LYS A 74 27.16 15.44 -65.69
N ASN A 75 27.21 14.30 -64.98
CA ASN A 75 26.09 13.41 -64.64
C ASN A 75 25.57 13.51 -63.17
N GLN A 76 24.32 13.05 -62.95
CA GLN A 76 23.68 12.58 -61.69
C GLN A 76 23.47 13.63 -60.57
N LYS A 77 22.29 13.83 -59.96
CA LYS A 77 21.09 12.97 -59.76
C LYS A 77 19.77 13.71 -60.06
N THR A 78 18.66 12.96 -60.12
CA THR A 78 17.32 13.47 -60.49
C THR A 78 16.53 14.09 -59.33
N ASN A 79 16.59 15.41 -59.16
CA ASN A 79 15.59 16.14 -58.39
C ASN A 79 14.30 16.30 -59.22
N LYS A 80 13.20 15.64 -58.81
CA LYS A 80 11.84 15.96 -59.27
C LYS A 80 11.14 16.84 -58.21
N PRO A 81 10.63 18.03 -58.56
CA PRO A 81 9.81 18.82 -57.65
C PRO A 81 8.37 18.29 -57.63
N THR A 82 8.00 17.52 -56.61
CA THR A 82 6.62 17.06 -56.41
C THR A 82 5.79 18.11 -55.66
N LYS A 83 4.77 18.60 -56.37
CA LYS A 83 3.83 19.67 -56.02
C LYS A 83 3.26 19.62 -54.60
N ARG A 84 2.97 20.81 -54.05
CA ARG A 84 1.96 21.00 -52.99
C ARG A 84 0.56 20.67 -53.51
N GLY A 85 -0.33 20.27 -52.61
CA GLY A 85 -1.78 20.45 -52.77
C GLY A 85 -2.62 19.17 -52.80
N ALA A 86 -3.47 19.03 -51.78
CA ALA A 86 -4.69 18.24 -51.70
C ALA A 86 -4.68 16.79 -52.22
N ASP A 87 -4.65 15.85 -51.27
CA ASP A 87 -5.63 14.75 -51.23
C ASP A 87 -5.79 14.25 -49.78
N PHE A 88 -6.59 14.99 -49.00
CA PHE A 88 -7.08 14.46 -47.72
C PHE A 88 -8.11 13.38 -48.04
N THR A 89 -7.76 12.12 -47.75
CA THR A 89 -8.68 10.99 -47.88
C THR A 89 -9.95 11.26 -47.07
N ARG A 90 -11.11 10.94 -47.66
CA ARG A 90 -12.42 11.09 -47.00
C ARG A 90 -12.60 10.01 -45.92
N LEU A 91 -11.89 10.17 -44.82
CA LEU A 91 -12.00 9.31 -43.66
C LEU A 91 -13.41 9.43 -43.07
N THR A 92 -13.96 8.31 -42.63
CA THR A 92 -15.23 8.22 -41.90
C THR A 92 -14.97 7.48 -40.59
N CYS A 93 -15.66 7.89 -39.52
CA CYS A 93 -15.56 7.21 -38.23
C CYS A 93 -16.04 5.76 -38.39
N SER A 94 -15.18 4.79 -38.10
CA SER A 94 -15.48 3.36 -38.20
C SER A 94 -16.60 2.90 -37.26
N TYR A 95 -16.89 3.67 -36.20
CA TYR A 95 -17.93 3.35 -35.22
C TYR A 95 -19.31 3.95 -35.55
N CYS A 96 -19.38 5.12 -36.22
CA CYS A 96 -20.64 5.82 -36.45
C CYS A 96 -20.87 6.31 -37.90
N GLY A 97 -19.97 6.02 -38.83
CA GLY A 97 -20.09 6.37 -40.25
C GLY A 97 -19.96 7.86 -40.60
N ALA A 98 -19.94 8.76 -39.60
CA ALA A 98 -19.80 10.19 -39.81
C ALA A 98 -18.48 10.54 -40.53
N ARG A 99 -18.51 11.53 -41.43
CA ARG A 99 -17.30 12.05 -42.07
C ARG A 99 -16.39 12.70 -41.03
N LEU A 100 -15.10 12.44 -41.14
CA LEU A 100 -14.07 13.08 -40.37
C LEU A 100 -13.57 14.30 -41.17
N GLU A 101 -13.86 15.49 -40.67
CA GLU A 101 -13.45 16.75 -41.28
C GLU A 101 -12.08 17.16 -40.74
N SER A 102 -11.10 17.26 -41.64
CA SER A 102 -9.74 17.70 -41.31
C SER A 102 -9.67 19.23 -41.27
N PHE A 103 -9.80 19.81 -40.07
CA PHE A 103 -9.61 21.24 -39.86
C PHE A 103 -8.12 21.60 -39.81
N ASP A 104 -7.76 22.78 -40.34
CA ASP A 104 -6.42 23.34 -40.23
C ASP A 104 -6.20 24.08 -38.90
N GLU A 105 -4.94 24.40 -38.61
CA GLU A 105 -4.55 25.00 -37.32
C GLU A 105 -5.16 26.41 -37.14
N GLU A 106 -5.36 27.17 -38.23
CA GLU A 106 -6.01 28.48 -38.20
C GLU A 106 -7.50 28.36 -37.87
N THR A 107 -8.24 27.43 -38.51
CA THR A 107 -9.66 27.21 -38.20
C THR A 107 -9.85 26.71 -36.77
N LEU A 108 -9.02 25.78 -36.31
CA LEU A 108 -9.06 25.28 -34.91
C LEU A 108 -8.78 26.39 -33.89
N SER A 109 -7.81 27.26 -34.18
CA SER A 109 -7.53 28.44 -33.36
C SER A 109 -8.73 29.41 -33.32
N LEU A 110 -9.34 29.68 -34.48
CA LEU A 110 -10.52 30.54 -34.59
C LEU A 110 -11.73 29.95 -33.86
N CYS A 111 -11.92 28.62 -33.90
CA CYS A 111 -12.94 27.93 -33.10
C CYS A 111 -12.72 28.11 -31.59
N CYS A 112 -11.46 28.00 -31.10
CA CYS A 112 -11.14 28.26 -29.69
C CYS A 112 -11.46 29.71 -29.30
N VAL A 113 -11.11 30.69 -30.15
CA VAL A 113 -11.41 32.12 -29.92
C VAL A 113 -12.91 32.41 -29.95
N ALA A 114 -13.66 31.82 -30.88
CA ALA A 114 -15.11 31.97 -30.98
C ALA A 114 -15.81 31.36 -29.74
N LEU A 115 -15.39 30.18 -29.30
CA LEU A 115 -15.91 29.52 -28.10
C LEU A 115 -15.61 30.34 -26.84
N CYS A 116 -14.38 30.87 -26.72
CA CYS A 116 -13.98 31.78 -25.64
C CYS A 116 -14.85 33.05 -25.62
N THR A 117 -15.12 33.63 -26.79
CA THR A 117 -15.95 34.82 -26.93
C THR A 117 -17.41 34.55 -26.54
N PHE A 118 -17.94 33.37 -26.89
CA PHE A 118 -19.28 32.94 -26.49
C PHE A 118 -19.40 32.76 -24.96
N LEU A 119 -18.43 32.05 -24.35
CA LEU A 119 -18.33 31.88 -22.90
C LEU A 119 -18.32 33.22 -22.15
N GLN A 120 -17.55 34.18 -22.63
CA GLN A 120 -17.46 35.53 -22.04
C GLN A 120 -18.74 36.35 -22.22
N ARG A 121 -19.37 36.29 -23.40
CA ARG A 121 -20.53 37.16 -23.72
C ARG A 121 -21.86 36.64 -23.22
N VAL A 122 -22.04 35.31 -23.10
CA VAL A 122 -23.31 34.72 -22.63
C VAL A 122 -23.06 33.56 -21.64
N PRO A 123 -22.51 33.83 -20.42
CA PRO A 123 -22.17 32.79 -19.46
C PRO A 123 -23.35 31.87 -19.09
N SER A 124 -24.58 32.41 -19.05
CA SER A 124 -25.80 31.66 -18.72
C SER A 124 -26.17 30.58 -19.75
N LEU A 125 -25.96 30.83 -21.05
CA LEU A 125 -26.15 29.81 -22.09
C LEU A 125 -24.93 28.89 -22.23
N ALA A 126 -23.74 29.36 -21.83
CA ALA A 126 -22.51 28.60 -21.94
C ALA A 126 -22.26 27.63 -20.75
N ALA A 127 -22.81 27.91 -19.56
CA ALA A 127 -22.59 27.09 -18.37
C ALA A 127 -22.92 25.58 -18.54
N PRO A 128 -24.03 25.16 -19.17
CA PRO A 128 -24.30 23.74 -19.43
C PRO A 128 -23.29 23.06 -20.37
N LEU A 129 -22.54 23.85 -21.16
CA LEU A 129 -21.53 23.38 -22.11
C LEU A 129 -20.10 23.41 -21.54
N LEU A 130 -19.91 23.97 -20.34
CA LEU A 130 -18.60 24.29 -19.77
C LEU A 130 -17.76 23.02 -19.51
N GLN A 131 -18.35 21.98 -18.90
CA GLN A 131 -17.71 20.67 -18.72
C GLN A 131 -17.27 20.07 -20.06
N ARG A 132 -18.16 20.04 -21.06
CA ARG A 132 -17.88 19.46 -22.38
C ARG A 132 -16.80 20.24 -23.12
N THR A 133 -16.80 21.57 -22.96
CA THR A 133 -15.75 22.46 -23.49
C THR A 133 -14.40 22.12 -22.89
N LEU A 134 -14.27 22.07 -21.57
CA LEU A 134 -12.98 21.80 -20.91
C LEU A 134 -12.44 20.41 -21.24
N LEU A 135 -13.29 19.37 -21.23
CA LEU A 135 -12.91 18.02 -21.64
C LEU A 135 -12.43 17.97 -23.10
N CYS A 136 -13.20 18.56 -24.02
CA CYS A 136 -12.83 18.61 -25.45
C CYS A 136 -11.52 19.38 -25.69
N THR A 137 -11.33 20.50 -24.99
CA THR A 137 -10.13 21.34 -25.10
C THR A 137 -8.89 20.63 -24.56
N ALA A 138 -9.01 19.90 -23.44
CA ALA A 138 -7.94 19.07 -22.91
C ALA A 138 -7.55 17.93 -23.86
N ARG A 139 -8.54 17.18 -24.40
CA ARG A 139 -8.31 16.14 -25.42
C ARG A 139 -7.66 16.69 -26.69
N PHE A 140 -7.97 17.93 -27.09
CA PHE A 140 -7.36 18.56 -28.27
C PHE A 140 -5.88 18.92 -28.06
N ILE A 141 -5.49 19.37 -26.86
CA ILE A 141 -4.08 19.65 -26.51
C ILE A 141 -3.20 18.38 -26.64
N ASP A 142 -3.80 17.19 -26.47
CA ASP A 142 -3.10 15.90 -26.56
C ASP A 142 -2.56 15.58 -27.98
N ILE A 143 -3.20 16.05 -29.05
CA ILE A 143 -2.89 15.63 -30.42
C ILE A 143 -1.62 16.35 -30.94
N PRO A 144 -0.46 15.69 -31.14
CA PRO A 144 0.69 16.34 -31.77
C PRO A 144 0.44 16.47 -33.28
N GLN A 145 0.21 17.69 -33.76
CA GLN A 145 0.04 17.94 -35.20
C GLN A 145 1.38 17.85 -35.96
N PHE A 146 2.50 18.11 -35.28
CA PHE A 146 3.87 18.03 -35.83
C PHE A 146 4.87 17.54 -34.76
N PRO A 147 6.01 16.94 -35.14
CA PRO A 147 6.95 16.34 -34.17
C PRO A 147 7.57 17.31 -33.15
N TRP A 148 7.66 18.62 -33.46
CA TRP A 148 8.19 19.61 -32.52
C TRP A 148 7.19 20.06 -31.45
N HIS A 149 5.90 19.71 -31.58
CA HIS A 149 4.85 20.02 -30.59
C HIS A 149 4.90 19.15 -29.33
N GLU A 150 5.89 18.27 -29.20
CA GLU A 150 6.25 17.60 -27.94
C GLU A 150 7.07 18.50 -27.01
N SER A 151 7.66 19.59 -27.53
CA SER A 151 8.38 20.57 -26.70
C SER A 151 7.43 21.46 -25.91
N ASN A 152 7.78 21.76 -24.65
CA ASN A 152 7.03 22.68 -23.78
C ASN A 152 7.10 24.16 -24.20
N ILE A 153 7.61 24.46 -25.39
CA ILE A 153 7.80 25.83 -25.88
C ILE A 153 6.45 26.42 -26.28
N PHE A 154 6.07 27.55 -25.66
CA PHE A 154 4.91 28.32 -26.07
C PHE A 154 5.18 28.97 -27.42
N VAL A 155 4.45 28.56 -28.46
CA VAL A 155 4.50 29.16 -29.80
C VAL A 155 3.22 29.99 -30.00
N PRO A 156 3.31 31.33 -30.05
CA PRO A 156 2.15 32.20 -30.30
C PRO A 156 1.47 31.88 -31.63
N GLY A 157 0.14 31.99 -31.66
CA GLY A 157 -0.66 31.75 -32.87
C GLY A 157 -0.93 30.28 -33.22
N ASN A 158 -0.32 29.32 -32.51
CA ASN A 158 -0.59 27.89 -32.72
C ASN A 158 -1.87 27.44 -31.97
N ALA A 159 -2.56 26.40 -32.45
CA ALA A 159 -3.88 26.04 -31.93
C ALA A 159 -3.81 25.45 -30.51
N LYS A 160 -2.71 24.76 -30.15
CA LYS A 160 -2.51 24.30 -28.77
C LYS A 160 -2.40 25.47 -27.79
N SER A 161 -1.76 26.57 -28.18
CA SER A 161 -1.67 27.79 -27.38
C SER A 161 -3.02 28.49 -27.26
N ALA A 162 -3.83 28.52 -28.32
CA ALA A 162 -5.21 29.01 -28.26
C ALA A 162 -6.09 28.17 -27.31
N ALA A 163 -5.93 26.84 -27.33
CA ALA A 163 -6.62 25.92 -26.44
C ALA A 163 -6.17 26.06 -24.96
N LYS A 164 -4.86 26.18 -24.70
CA LYS A 164 -4.35 26.52 -23.35
C LYS A 164 -4.92 27.85 -22.85
N GLN A 165 -4.97 28.88 -23.71
CA GLN A 165 -5.47 30.19 -23.32
C GLN A 165 -6.98 30.20 -23.05
N LEU A 166 -7.76 29.42 -23.80
CA LEU A 166 -9.19 29.16 -23.52
C LEU A 166 -9.38 28.55 -22.12
N ILE A 167 -8.56 27.56 -21.72
CA ILE A 167 -8.59 26.97 -20.37
C ILE A 167 -8.25 28.03 -19.30
N ARG A 168 -7.15 28.80 -19.48
CA ARG A 168 -6.76 29.88 -18.55
C ARG A 168 -7.90 30.88 -18.32
N ILE A 169 -8.52 31.34 -19.41
CA ILE A 169 -9.60 32.33 -19.34
C ILE A 169 -10.81 31.78 -18.58
N ILE A 170 -11.23 30.55 -18.87
CA ILE A 170 -12.35 29.89 -18.14
C ILE A 170 -12.05 29.81 -16.64
N LEU A 171 -10.89 29.26 -16.27
CA LEU A 171 -10.56 29.00 -14.87
C LEU A 171 -10.27 30.29 -14.08
N HIS A 172 -9.69 31.31 -14.71
CA HIS A 172 -9.45 32.60 -14.07
C HIS A 172 -10.75 33.40 -13.88
N GLN A 173 -11.59 33.52 -14.92
CA GLN A 173 -12.81 34.33 -14.86
C GLN A 173 -13.87 33.76 -13.91
N LEU A 174 -13.92 32.43 -13.76
CA LEU A 174 -14.88 31.74 -12.89
C LEU A 174 -14.29 31.33 -11.53
N SER A 175 -13.04 31.73 -11.24
CA SER A 175 -12.30 31.36 -10.01
C SER A 175 -13.12 31.60 -8.73
N GLY A 176 -13.57 32.84 -8.51
CA GLY A 176 -14.46 33.22 -7.40
C GLY A 176 -15.94 32.85 -7.61
N SER A 177 -16.24 31.73 -8.26
CA SER A 177 -17.61 31.26 -8.55
C SER A 177 -17.78 29.74 -8.35
N GLY A 178 -16.92 29.10 -7.56
CA GLY A 178 -17.02 27.66 -7.27
C GLY A 178 -16.62 26.75 -8.42
N ILE A 179 -15.94 27.27 -9.45
CA ILE A 179 -15.59 26.47 -10.64
C ILE A 179 -14.63 25.32 -10.29
N ALA A 180 -13.77 25.49 -9.29
CA ALA A 180 -12.86 24.44 -8.87
C ALA A 180 -13.66 23.30 -8.22
N LEU A 181 -14.51 23.58 -7.22
CA LEU A 181 -15.39 22.56 -6.63
C LEU A 181 -16.23 21.82 -7.67
N GLN A 182 -16.79 22.52 -8.65
CA GLN A 182 -17.54 21.89 -9.75
C GLN A 182 -16.64 20.98 -10.61
N LEU A 183 -15.46 21.46 -11.03
CA LEU A 183 -14.53 20.72 -11.88
C LEU A 183 -14.01 19.46 -11.19
N PHE A 184 -13.66 19.55 -9.91
CA PHE A 184 -13.18 18.41 -9.13
C PHE A 184 -14.30 17.44 -8.72
N ASN A 185 -15.58 17.82 -8.81
CA ASN A 185 -16.71 16.90 -8.64
C ASN A 185 -17.20 16.24 -9.96
N LEU A 186 -16.53 16.52 -11.09
CA LEU A 186 -16.87 15.89 -12.37
C LEU A 186 -16.55 14.39 -12.37
N HIS A 187 -17.42 13.62 -13.00
CA HIS A 187 -17.07 12.27 -13.44
C HIS A 187 -16.22 12.37 -14.70
N ILE A 188 -14.96 11.97 -14.58
CA ILE A 188 -14.01 11.79 -15.68
C ILE A 188 -13.78 10.27 -15.79
N GLN A 189 -13.60 9.77 -17.01
CA GLN A 189 -13.34 8.34 -17.26
C GLN A 189 -11.88 8.01 -16.87
N ALA A 190 -11.63 6.81 -16.34
CA ALA A 190 -10.36 6.46 -15.67
C ALA A 190 -9.14 6.43 -16.62
N ASP A 191 -9.40 6.19 -17.90
CA ASP A 191 -8.44 6.29 -19.02
C ASP A 191 -8.07 7.74 -19.35
N GLU A 192 -9.02 8.67 -19.30
CA GLU A 192 -8.78 10.09 -19.60
C GLU A 192 -8.27 10.90 -18.40
N LEU A 193 -8.54 10.43 -17.18
CA LEU A 193 -8.32 11.14 -15.91
C LEU A 193 -6.90 11.73 -15.78
N TYR A 194 -5.87 10.93 -16.06
CA TYR A 194 -4.48 11.36 -15.96
C TYR A 194 -4.13 12.45 -16.99
N SER A 195 -4.52 12.25 -18.26
CA SER A 195 -4.21 13.24 -19.31
C SER A 195 -4.97 14.55 -19.09
N PHE A 196 -6.25 14.47 -18.73
CA PHE A 196 -7.07 15.66 -18.44
C PHE A 196 -6.42 16.55 -17.39
N TRP A 197 -6.11 16.01 -16.21
CA TRP A 197 -5.51 16.80 -15.14
C TRP A 197 -4.08 17.25 -15.47
N SER A 198 -3.33 16.46 -16.24
CA SER A 198 -2.04 16.88 -16.81
C SER A 198 -2.18 18.12 -17.70
N LYS A 199 -3.18 18.16 -18.59
CA LYS A 199 -3.39 19.30 -19.51
C LYS A 199 -3.88 20.55 -18.78
N ILE A 200 -4.70 20.40 -17.74
CA ILE A 200 -5.11 21.53 -16.90
C ILE A 200 -3.86 22.15 -16.22
N ALA A 201 -3.03 21.35 -15.54
CA ALA A 201 -1.80 21.86 -14.91
C ALA A 201 -0.82 22.47 -15.94
N LEU A 202 -0.60 21.81 -17.09
CA LEU A 202 0.25 22.28 -18.19
C LEU A 202 -0.27 23.55 -18.90
N SER A 203 -1.55 23.89 -18.72
CA SER A 203 -2.14 25.14 -19.20
C SER A 203 -1.95 26.30 -18.22
N LEU A 204 -1.70 26.01 -16.94
CA LEU A 204 -1.56 26.99 -15.86
C LEU A 204 -0.10 27.21 -15.40
N VAL A 205 0.81 26.28 -15.68
CA VAL A 205 2.20 26.29 -15.15
C VAL A 205 3.00 27.57 -15.46
N ASP A 206 2.75 28.18 -16.61
CA ASP A 206 3.37 29.41 -17.10
C ASP A 206 2.46 30.65 -16.95
N PHE A 207 1.31 30.52 -16.29
CA PHE A 207 0.34 31.60 -16.10
C PHE A 207 0.41 32.17 -14.69
N THR A 208 0.90 33.40 -14.55
CA THR A 208 1.22 34.02 -13.25
C THR A 208 0.00 34.41 -12.42
N GLU A 209 -1.11 34.79 -13.06
CA GLU A 209 -2.35 35.20 -12.37
C GLU A 209 -3.06 34.02 -11.70
N LEU A 210 -3.05 32.84 -12.35
CA LEU A 210 -3.62 31.59 -11.82
C LEU A 210 -2.69 30.42 -12.15
N ASN A 211 -1.64 30.26 -11.34
CA ASN A 211 -0.72 29.12 -11.44
C ASN A 211 -1.37 27.83 -10.87
N PRO A 212 -0.77 26.62 -11.05
CA PRO A 212 -1.39 25.38 -10.60
C PRO A 212 -1.61 25.28 -9.08
N VAL A 213 -0.79 25.96 -8.28
CA VAL A 213 -0.89 26.04 -6.81
C VAL A 213 -2.01 27.00 -6.39
N ALA A 214 -2.22 28.10 -7.13
CA ALA A 214 -3.37 28.99 -6.94
C ALA A 214 -4.69 28.28 -7.25
N PHE A 215 -4.77 27.51 -8.34
CA PHE A 215 -5.98 26.75 -8.65
C PHE A 215 -6.27 25.63 -7.62
N LEU A 216 -5.22 25.06 -7.01
CA LEU A 216 -5.34 24.18 -5.85
C LEU A 216 -5.85 24.92 -4.60
N GLN A 217 -5.36 26.15 -4.34
CA GLN A 217 -5.82 26.98 -3.24
C GLN A 217 -7.33 27.28 -3.37
N ASN A 218 -7.78 27.74 -4.54
CA ASN A 218 -9.20 28.03 -4.82
C ASN A 218 -10.12 26.83 -4.53
N LEU A 219 -9.71 25.61 -4.91
CA LEU A 219 -10.48 24.39 -4.60
C LEU A 219 -10.63 24.18 -3.09
N LEU A 220 -9.56 24.39 -2.32
CA LEU A 220 -9.59 24.15 -0.89
C LEU A 220 -10.31 25.27 -0.12
N GLU A 221 -10.32 26.49 -0.66
CA GLU A 221 -11.17 27.60 -0.20
C GLU A 221 -12.66 27.30 -0.48
N ASP A 222 -13.03 26.86 -1.70
CA ASP A 222 -14.39 26.42 -2.02
C ASP A 222 -14.90 25.34 -1.03
N ILE A 223 -14.05 24.36 -0.67
CA ILE A 223 -14.36 23.27 0.27
C ILE A 223 -14.43 23.74 1.74
N ALA A 224 -13.68 24.81 2.08
CA ALA A 224 -13.73 25.42 3.40
C ALA A 224 -15.05 26.18 3.60
N ASP A 225 -15.47 26.97 2.61
CA ASP A 225 -16.75 27.70 2.64
C ASP A 225 -17.95 26.74 2.52
N GLY A 226 -17.92 25.80 1.57
CA GLY A 226 -19.02 24.87 1.29
C GLY A 226 -18.59 23.40 1.29
N TRP A 227 -18.96 22.64 2.33
CA TRP A 227 -18.66 21.21 2.37
C TRP A 227 -19.45 20.43 1.31
N PRO A 228 -18.79 19.65 0.43
CA PRO A 228 -19.49 18.84 -0.57
C PRO A 228 -20.20 17.64 0.07
N ILE A 229 -21.40 17.32 -0.41
CA ILE A 229 -22.22 16.18 0.06
C ILE A 229 -21.46 14.84 -0.06
N LYS A 230 -20.52 14.72 -1.01
CA LYS A 230 -19.58 13.59 -1.12
C LYS A 230 -18.19 14.09 -1.50
N VAL A 231 -17.25 14.01 -0.57
CA VAL A 231 -15.87 14.47 -0.77
C VAL A 231 -15.02 13.47 -1.60
N THR A 232 -15.40 12.19 -1.61
CA THR A 232 -14.72 11.06 -2.29
C THR A 232 -14.21 11.37 -3.70
N ARG A 233 -15.07 11.92 -4.56
CA ARG A 233 -14.73 12.18 -5.97
C ARG A 233 -13.78 13.37 -6.12
N ILE A 234 -13.98 14.39 -5.28
CA ILE A 234 -13.13 15.58 -5.24
C ILE A 234 -11.72 15.18 -4.80
N LEU A 235 -11.59 14.33 -3.78
CA LEU A 235 -10.31 13.75 -3.38
C LEU A 235 -9.66 12.92 -4.48
N HIS A 236 -10.41 12.06 -5.18
CA HIS A 236 -9.87 11.23 -6.27
C HIS A 236 -9.32 12.06 -7.44
N ASN A 237 -10.06 13.08 -7.87
CA ASN A 237 -9.61 14.02 -8.89
C ASN A 237 -8.42 14.86 -8.40
N LEU A 238 -8.45 15.36 -7.16
CA LEU A 238 -7.38 16.12 -6.53
C LEU A 238 -6.09 15.30 -6.38
N ALA A 239 -6.19 14.03 -5.97
CA ALA A 239 -5.09 13.10 -5.84
C ALA A 239 -4.35 12.84 -7.17
N THR A 240 -5.05 12.99 -8.30
CA THR A 240 -4.44 12.94 -9.64
C THR A 240 -3.84 14.30 -10.01
N TYR A 241 -4.60 15.39 -9.88
CA TYR A 241 -4.16 16.73 -10.25
C TYR A 241 -2.90 17.20 -9.51
N ILE A 242 -2.83 16.98 -8.19
CA ILE A 242 -1.74 17.48 -7.35
C ILE A 242 -0.37 16.93 -7.76
N GLN A 243 -0.32 15.77 -8.42
CA GLN A 243 0.93 15.17 -8.92
C GLN A 243 1.59 16.02 -10.03
N PHE A 244 0.81 16.84 -10.75
CA PHE A 244 1.30 17.78 -11.77
C PHE A 244 1.55 19.20 -11.23
N VAL A 245 1.16 19.50 -9.99
CA VAL A 245 1.37 20.82 -9.38
C VAL A 245 2.86 20.98 -9.00
N PRO A 246 3.55 22.07 -9.40
CA PRO A 246 4.98 22.27 -9.09
C PRO A 246 5.27 22.36 -7.58
N THR A 247 6.31 21.65 -7.13
CA THR A 247 6.75 21.61 -5.72
C THR A 247 7.76 22.68 -5.34
N GLU A 248 8.31 23.41 -6.32
CA GLU A 248 9.40 24.39 -6.15
C GLU A 248 8.91 25.82 -5.87
N ALA A 249 7.72 26.16 -6.40
CA ALA A 249 7.17 27.51 -6.35
C ALA A 249 6.53 27.80 -4.98
N LEU A 250 7.35 28.18 -3.99
CA LEU A 250 6.95 28.45 -2.59
C LEU A 250 5.77 29.43 -2.41
N SER A 251 5.48 30.30 -3.39
CA SER A 251 4.29 31.14 -3.38
C SER A 251 3.01 30.29 -3.40
N ASN A 252 2.00 30.71 -2.64
CA ASN A 252 0.69 30.06 -2.47
C ASN A 252 0.71 28.72 -1.71
N TRP A 253 1.80 27.94 -1.73
CA TRP A 253 1.90 26.68 -0.95
C TRP A 253 1.66 26.88 0.54
N ALA A 254 2.02 28.03 1.12
CA ALA A 254 1.73 28.33 2.53
C ALA A 254 0.22 28.43 2.84
N ALA A 255 -0.58 28.97 1.91
CA ALA A 255 -2.03 29.01 2.05
C ALA A 255 -2.64 27.61 1.84
N VAL A 256 -2.19 26.89 0.80
CA VAL A 256 -2.59 25.50 0.54
C VAL A 256 -2.34 24.60 1.76
N VAL A 257 -1.17 24.69 2.41
CA VAL A 257 -0.86 23.90 3.61
C VAL A 257 -1.81 24.21 4.78
N ALA A 258 -2.16 25.48 4.99
CA ALA A 258 -3.14 25.87 6.02
C ALA A 258 -4.57 25.38 5.69
N LEU A 259 -4.95 25.34 4.42
CA LEU A 259 -6.24 24.81 3.99
C LEU A 259 -6.31 23.28 4.04
N ILE A 260 -5.18 22.58 3.78
CA ILE A 260 -5.04 21.13 3.95
C ILE A 260 -5.18 20.72 5.43
N ASP A 261 -4.70 21.54 6.37
CA ASP A 261 -4.98 21.37 7.81
C ASP A 261 -6.49 21.44 8.10
N GLY A 262 -7.17 22.47 7.57
CA GLY A 262 -8.62 22.62 7.67
C GLY A 262 -9.40 21.44 7.07
N LEU A 263 -8.99 20.97 5.89
CA LEU A 263 -9.57 19.81 5.20
C LEU A 263 -9.54 18.57 6.09
N TYR A 264 -8.36 18.15 6.58
CA TYR A 264 -8.25 16.92 7.35
C TYR A 264 -8.88 17.02 8.75
N ARG A 265 -8.88 18.20 9.39
CA ARG A 265 -9.68 18.44 10.62
C ARG A 265 -11.18 18.28 10.38
N ARG A 266 -11.68 18.72 9.22
CA ARG A 266 -13.10 18.59 8.84
C ARG A 266 -13.44 17.14 8.51
N MET A 267 -12.61 16.45 7.73
CA MET A 267 -12.78 15.02 7.41
C MET A 267 -12.80 14.15 8.68
N HIS A 268 -11.86 14.37 9.62
CA HIS A 268 -11.83 13.67 10.91
C HIS A 268 -13.11 13.89 11.73
N THR A 269 -13.59 15.13 11.82
CA THR A 269 -14.85 15.44 12.51
C THR A 269 -16.06 14.77 11.84
N GLN A 270 -16.14 14.75 10.51
CA GLN A 270 -17.20 14.06 9.78
C GLN A 270 -17.16 12.54 10.04
N LEU A 271 -15.99 11.91 9.92
CA LEU A 271 -15.78 10.46 10.10
C LEU A 271 -16.25 9.96 11.48
N ILE A 272 -15.95 10.71 12.54
CA ILE A 272 -16.42 10.40 13.91
C ILE A 272 -17.94 10.58 14.04
N SER A 273 -18.51 11.62 13.44
CA SER A 273 -19.97 11.85 13.45
C SER A 273 -20.75 10.78 12.67
N GLU A 274 -20.21 10.34 11.54
CA GLU A 274 -20.78 9.26 10.71
C GLU A 274 -20.73 7.91 11.40
N ALA A 275 -19.69 7.61 12.18
CA ALA A 275 -19.64 6.36 12.95
C ALA A 275 -20.84 6.26 13.92
N THR A 276 -21.20 7.37 14.56
CA THR A 276 -22.31 7.44 15.53
C THR A 276 -23.67 7.27 14.84
N SER A 277 -23.89 7.92 13.69
CA SER A 277 -25.19 7.87 13.00
C SER A 277 -25.42 6.56 12.25
N ASN A 278 -24.39 5.98 11.62
CA ASN A 278 -24.53 4.73 10.87
C ASN A 278 -24.83 3.53 11.78
N LEU A 279 -24.30 3.49 13.01
CA LEU A 279 -24.63 2.45 13.99
C LEU A 279 -26.15 2.36 14.26
N ALA A 280 -26.84 3.51 14.35
CA ALA A 280 -28.28 3.58 14.56
C ALA A 280 -29.12 3.30 13.30
N ALA A 281 -28.58 3.60 12.10
CA ALA A 281 -29.24 3.28 10.84
C ALA A 281 -29.13 1.79 10.50
N VAL A 282 -27.95 1.19 10.72
CA VAL A 282 -27.63 -0.20 10.38
C VAL A 282 -28.38 -1.21 11.25
N SER A 283 -28.55 -0.92 12.55
CA SER A 283 -29.25 -1.81 13.49
C SER A 283 -30.74 -2.01 13.20
N ASN A 284 -31.34 -1.16 12.37
CA ASN A 284 -32.75 -1.19 12.00
C ASN A 284 -32.99 -1.73 10.57
N ALA A 285 -31.95 -2.15 9.86
CA ALA A 285 -32.03 -2.64 8.48
C ALA A 285 -32.10 -4.18 8.40
N ALA A 286 -32.67 -4.71 7.31
CA ALA A 286 -32.57 -6.14 7.02
C ALA A 286 -31.12 -6.54 6.69
N GLN A 287 -30.68 -7.72 7.14
CA GLN A 287 -29.27 -8.18 7.07
C GLN A 287 -28.62 -8.03 5.68
N SER A 288 -29.37 -8.28 4.60
CA SER A 288 -28.87 -8.14 3.22
C SER A 288 -28.58 -6.68 2.84
N VAL A 289 -29.42 -5.75 3.29
CA VAL A 289 -29.27 -4.29 3.10
C VAL A 289 -28.13 -3.77 3.98
N GLN A 290 -28.07 -4.21 5.25
CA GLN A 290 -26.94 -3.94 6.16
C GLN A 290 -25.59 -4.34 5.53
N ASN A 291 -25.49 -5.56 5.00
CA ASN A 291 -24.25 -6.03 4.37
C ASN A 291 -23.90 -5.20 3.11
N GLN A 292 -24.88 -4.76 2.33
CA GLN A 292 -24.64 -3.88 1.17
C GLN A 292 -24.19 -2.46 1.58
N LEU A 293 -24.79 -1.89 2.63
CA LEU A 293 -24.42 -0.58 3.16
C LEU A 293 -22.98 -0.59 3.68
N ILE A 294 -22.62 -1.56 4.52
CA ILE A 294 -21.26 -1.74 5.06
C ILE A 294 -20.24 -1.88 3.91
N ASN A 295 -20.52 -2.75 2.93
CA ASN A 295 -19.62 -2.96 1.79
C ASN A 295 -19.45 -1.70 0.91
N ASN A 296 -20.47 -0.87 0.76
CA ASN A 296 -20.36 0.39 0.02
C ASN A 296 -19.62 1.47 0.82
N GLN A 297 -19.84 1.54 2.14
CA GLN A 297 -19.13 2.46 3.03
C GLN A 297 -17.63 2.11 3.12
N GLN A 298 -17.27 0.83 3.24
CA GLN A 298 -15.88 0.39 3.19
C GLN A 298 -15.19 0.73 1.86
N LYS A 299 -15.89 0.61 0.71
CA LYS A 299 -15.35 1.03 -0.59
C LYS A 299 -15.12 2.55 -0.65
N GLN A 300 -16.03 3.35 -0.08
CA GLN A 300 -15.84 4.79 0.03
C GLN A 300 -14.61 5.11 0.89
N PHE A 301 -14.50 4.54 2.10
CA PHE A 301 -13.36 4.75 2.98
C PHE A 301 -12.02 4.37 2.33
N ARG A 302 -11.91 3.19 1.69
CA ARG A 302 -10.68 2.81 0.95
C ARG A 302 -10.34 3.82 -0.17
N SER A 303 -11.35 4.34 -0.89
CA SER A 303 -11.15 5.33 -1.95
C SER A 303 -10.71 6.69 -1.43
N GLU A 304 -11.23 7.14 -0.28
CA GLU A 304 -10.83 8.39 0.38
C GLU A 304 -9.44 8.26 1.00
N LEU A 305 -9.11 7.10 1.57
CA LEU A 305 -7.79 6.75 2.10
C LEU A 305 -6.70 6.88 1.03
N ALA A 306 -6.77 6.10 -0.05
CA ALA A 306 -5.75 6.09 -1.10
C ALA A 306 -5.60 7.49 -1.77
N SER A 307 -6.72 8.21 -1.94
CA SER A 307 -6.71 9.56 -2.50
C SER A 307 -5.98 10.54 -1.56
N SER A 308 -6.34 10.57 -0.28
CA SER A 308 -5.73 11.45 0.73
C SER A 308 -4.27 11.11 1.00
N VAL A 309 -3.89 9.83 0.93
CA VAL A 309 -2.49 9.37 1.00
C VAL A 309 -1.68 9.93 -0.17
N LEU A 310 -2.20 9.88 -1.41
CA LEU A 310 -1.56 10.48 -2.58
C LEU A 310 -1.46 12.01 -2.50
N ILE A 311 -2.47 12.68 -1.93
CA ILE A 311 -2.48 14.13 -1.69
C ILE A 311 -1.41 14.50 -0.65
N MET A 312 -1.46 13.90 0.54
CA MET A 312 -0.51 14.20 1.62
C MET A 312 0.92 13.83 1.22
N SER A 313 1.13 12.69 0.55
CA SER A 313 2.44 12.30 0.00
C SER A 313 3.02 13.31 -0.98
N ARG A 314 2.19 14.05 -1.71
CA ARG A 314 2.62 15.10 -2.64
C ARG A 314 2.88 16.43 -1.93
N VAL A 315 2.05 16.80 -0.95
CA VAL A 315 2.30 17.95 -0.05
C VAL A 315 3.63 17.77 0.70
N LEU A 316 3.89 16.57 1.23
CA LEU A 316 5.14 16.21 1.92
C LEU A 316 6.40 16.27 1.04
N ARG A 317 6.26 16.41 -0.29
CA ARG A 317 7.35 16.59 -1.26
C ARG A 317 7.53 18.05 -1.70
N VAL A 318 6.79 19.02 -1.14
CA VAL A 318 6.95 20.45 -1.43
C VAL A 318 8.30 20.94 -0.92
N GLN A 319 9.06 21.63 -1.77
CA GLN A 319 10.40 22.10 -1.45
C GLN A 319 10.34 23.11 -0.30
N GLY A 320 11.05 22.81 0.78
CA GLY A 320 11.05 23.68 1.96
C GLY A 320 9.79 23.59 2.83
N LEU A 321 8.92 22.57 2.68
CA LEU A 321 7.71 22.39 3.52
C LEU A 321 7.97 22.62 5.02
N ALA A 322 9.09 22.13 5.54
CA ALA A 322 9.47 22.27 6.95
C ALA A 322 9.67 23.73 7.44
N THR A 323 9.73 24.72 6.54
CA THR A 323 9.75 26.16 6.88
C THR A 323 8.36 26.81 6.82
N ILE A 324 7.37 26.15 6.22
CA ILE A 324 6.01 26.64 6.08
C ILE A 324 5.29 26.61 7.43
N LYS A 325 4.89 27.77 7.93
CA LYS A 325 4.04 27.91 9.12
C LYS A 325 2.70 27.18 8.87
N GLY A 326 2.39 26.19 9.71
CA GLY A 326 1.20 25.33 9.56
C GLY A 326 1.50 23.91 9.08
N ALA A 327 2.71 23.63 8.55
CA ALA A 327 3.03 22.30 8.00
C ALA A 327 2.91 21.17 9.04
N VAL A 328 3.44 21.38 10.26
CA VAL A 328 3.32 20.41 11.36
C VAL A 328 1.86 20.17 11.72
N GLN A 329 1.05 21.23 11.80
CA GLN A 329 -0.38 21.14 12.13
C GLN A 329 -1.15 20.33 11.07
N ALA A 330 -0.89 20.59 9.78
CA ALA A 330 -1.50 19.84 8.68
C ALA A 330 -1.17 18.34 8.71
N ILE A 331 0.09 18.01 9.05
CA ILE A 331 0.55 16.62 9.23
C ILE A 331 -0.14 15.99 10.46
N GLU A 332 -0.27 16.71 11.58
CA GLU A 332 -1.00 16.23 12.77
C GLU A 332 -2.51 16.03 12.52
N ALA A 333 -3.14 16.89 11.71
CA ALA A 333 -4.54 16.74 11.33
C ALA A 333 -4.78 15.51 10.44
N PHE A 334 -3.89 15.30 9.45
CA PHE A 334 -3.88 14.07 8.65
C PHE A 334 -3.57 12.84 9.50
N ALA A 335 -2.64 12.91 10.46
CA ALA A 335 -2.31 11.79 11.34
C ALA A 335 -3.52 11.29 12.13
N LYS A 336 -4.31 12.21 12.70
CA LYS A 336 -5.54 11.88 13.44
C LYS A 336 -6.61 11.28 12.53
N TRP A 337 -6.79 11.83 11.34
CA TRP A 337 -7.70 11.25 10.35
C TRP A 337 -7.27 9.85 9.90
N LEU A 338 -5.98 9.64 9.61
CA LEU A 338 -5.42 8.35 9.24
C LEU A 338 -5.59 7.30 10.36
N VAL A 339 -5.37 7.69 11.62
CA VAL A 339 -5.58 6.83 12.79
C VAL A 339 -7.04 6.36 12.87
N GLU A 340 -8.02 7.28 12.79
CA GLU A 340 -9.44 6.88 12.80
C GLU A 340 -9.79 5.98 11.58
N MET A 341 -9.16 6.20 10.42
CA MET A 341 -9.34 5.34 9.24
C MET A 341 -8.78 3.91 9.42
N LEU A 342 -7.70 3.72 10.21
CA LEU A 342 -7.19 2.39 10.59
C LEU A 342 -8.22 1.55 11.38
N HIS A 343 -9.21 2.22 11.99
CA HIS A 343 -10.28 1.57 12.75
C HIS A 343 -11.51 1.27 11.87
N LYS A 344 -11.68 1.96 10.72
CA LYS A 344 -12.85 1.80 9.84
C LYS A 344 -12.63 0.90 8.64
N CYS A 345 -11.40 0.79 8.14
CA CYS A 345 -11.10 0.04 6.93
C CYS A 345 -9.67 -0.53 6.94
N PRO A 346 -9.42 -1.66 6.24
CA PRO A 346 -8.08 -2.16 6.04
C PRO A 346 -7.31 -1.26 5.06
N VAL A 347 -6.03 -1.11 5.33
CA VAL A 347 -5.10 -0.19 4.66
C VAL A 347 -4.04 -0.99 3.91
N GLU A 348 -3.73 -0.60 2.67
CA GLU A 348 -2.65 -1.20 1.90
C GLU A 348 -1.28 -0.82 2.51
N LEU A 349 -0.38 -1.80 2.63
CA LEU A 349 1.00 -1.57 3.10
C LEU A 349 1.70 -0.48 2.27
N CYS A 350 1.43 -0.47 0.97
CA CYS A 350 1.86 0.54 0.00
C CYS A 350 1.59 1.97 0.46
N ASP A 351 0.40 2.23 1.02
CA ASP A 351 -0.07 3.57 1.40
C ASP A 351 0.56 4.07 2.70
N LEU A 352 0.80 3.18 3.67
CA LEU A 352 1.55 3.52 4.88
C LEU A 352 3.03 3.78 4.58
N LEU A 353 3.66 2.89 3.80
CA LEU A 353 5.05 3.05 3.35
C LEU A 353 5.26 4.36 2.58
N ALA A 354 4.33 4.67 1.67
CA ALA A 354 4.28 5.91 0.92
C ALA A 354 4.29 7.15 1.83
N VAL A 355 3.25 7.32 2.65
CA VAL A 355 3.04 8.58 3.38
C VAL A 355 4.01 8.74 4.55
N CYS A 356 4.39 7.66 5.22
CA CYS A 356 5.38 7.72 6.30
C CYS A 356 6.80 7.98 5.77
N THR A 357 7.20 7.37 4.65
CA THR A 357 8.48 7.71 3.99
C THR A 357 8.48 9.15 3.47
N ALA A 358 7.36 9.64 2.93
CA ALA A 358 7.24 11.04 2.53
C ALA A 358 7.39 12.00 3.72
N CYS A 359 6.81 11.68 4.89
CA CYS A 359 6.93 12.50 6.10
C CYS A 359 8.36 12.54 6.65
N ASN A 360 9.00 11.37 6.72
CA ASN A 360 10.37 11.22 7.21
C ASN A 360 11.41 11.90 6.30
N ARG A 361 11.15 11.98 4.98
CA ARG A 361 12.00 12.71 4.01
C ARG A 361 11.66 14.21 3.91
N GLY A 362 10.40 14.62 4.11
CA GLY A 362 9.93 16.00 3.91
C GLY A 362 10.21 16.96 5.07
N MET A 363 10.37 16.44 6.30
CA MET A 363 10.59 17.25 7.50
C MET A 363 12.05 17.24 7.96
N ILE A 364 12.54 18.39 8.44
CA ILE A 364 13.96 18.56 8.81
C ILE A 364 14.21 18.17 10.28
N ARG A 365 13.30 18.51 11.19
CA ARG A 365 13.46 18.29 12.63
C ARG A 365 13.12 16.84 13.00
N GLU A 366 13.98 16.19 13.76
CA GLU A 366 13.89 14.75 14.04
C GLU A 366 12.57 14.31 14.69
N ARG A 367 12.04 15.12 15.61
CA ARG A 367 10.73 14.87 16.25
C ARG A 367 9.55 15.02 15.26
N ASP A 368 9.69 15.86 14.23
CA ASP A 368 8.63 16.23 13.29
C ASP A 368 8.60 15.24 12.09
N LYS A 369 9.75 14.65 11.71
CA LYS A 369 9.89 13.59 10.68
C LYS A 369 8.96 12.41 10.89
N GLN A 370 8.86 11.95 12.13
CA GLN A 370 8.21 10.69 12.47
C GLN A 370 6.77 10.88 12.98
N ILE A 371 6.13 12.04 12.78
CA ILE A 371 4.78 12.31 13.30
C ILE A 371 3.79 11.23 12.84
N LEU A 372 3.67 11.00 11.52
CA LEU A 372 2.73 10.01 10.99
C LEU A 372 3.06 8.60 11.49
N THR A 373 4.34 8.21 11.39
CA THR A 373 4.80 6.87 11.75
C THR A 373 4.61 6.58 13.24
N ARG A 374 4.84 7.56 14.11
CA ARG A 374 4.61 7.44 15.56
C ARG A 374 3.12 7.39 15.89
N SER A 375 2.25 8.11 15.19
CA SER A 375 0.80 7.96 15.36
C SER A 375 0.32 6.56 14.98
N VAL A 376 0.76 6.03 13.83
CA VAL A 376 0.41 4.67 13.39
C VAL A 376 0.93 3.59 14.35
N VAL A 377 2.18 3.72 14.81
CA VAL A 377 2.78 2.78 15.79
C VAL A 377 2.14 2.91 17.18
N ALA A 378 1.81 4.11 17.65
CA ALA A 378 1.15 4.32 18.94
C ALA A 378 -0.28 3.72 18.98
N GLU A 379 -0.98 3.71 17.84
CA GLU A 379 -2.30 3.08 17.76
C GLU A 379 -2.20 1.55 17.79
N LEU A 380 -1.24 0.95 17.06
CA LEU A 380 -0.94 -0.48 17.21
C LEU A 380 -0.62 -0.83 18.68
N LEU A 381 0.23 -0.06 19.34
CA LEU A 381 0.57 -0.28 20.76
C LEU A 381 -0.63 -0.10 21.71
N SER A 382 -1.61 0.73 21.34
CA SER A 382 -2.86 0.90 22.09
C SER A 382 -3.80 -0.29 21.88
N ALA A 383 -3.87 -0.82 20.66
CA ALA A 383 -4.65 -2.00 20.31
C ALA A 383 -4.06 -3.29 20.90
N LEU A 384 -2.73 -3.44 20.92
CA LEU A 384 -2.03 -4.54 21.63
C LEU A 384 -2.28 -4.48 23.15
N LYS A 385 -2.51 -3.29 23.69
CA LYS A 385 -2.92 -3.07 25.10
C LYS A 385 -4.44 -3.10 25.29
N PHE A 386 -5.20 -3.59 24.31
CA PHE A 386 -6.65 -3.75 24.34
C PHE A 386 -7.46 -2.47 24.59
N LYS A 387 -6.88 -1.28 24.32
CA LYS A 387 -7.52 0.04 24.55
C LYS A 387 -8.41 0.49 23.39
N CYS A 388 -8.17 -0.03 22.19
CA CYS A 388 -8.89 0.24 20.96
C CYS A 388 -8.89 -1.04 20.09
N GLU A 389 -9.73 -1.04 19.04
CA GLU A 389 -9.80 -2.11 18.04
C GLU A 389 -9.42 -1.53 16.68
N LEU A 390 -8.44 -2.16 16.01
CA LEU A 390 -8.08 -1.87 14.62
C LEU A 390 -8.86 -2.83 13.70
N ALA A 391 -9.04 -2.45 12.42
CA ALA A 391 -9.49 -3.42 11.43
C ALA A 391 -8.50 -4.61 11.35
N GLU A 392 -8.99 -5.84 11.26
CA GLU A 392 -8.21 -7.09 11.46
C GLU A 392 -6.91 -7.14 10.66
N GLU A 393 -6.94 -6.73 9.38
CA GLU A 393 -5.76 -6.71 8.50
C GLU A 393 -4.67 -5.72 8.97
N ASN A 394 -5.06 -4.59 9.59
CA ASN A 394 -4.15 -3.49 9.91
C ASN A 394 -3.14 -3.82 11.01
N TYR A 395 -3.46 -4.75 11.91
CA TYR A 395 -2.48 -5.27 12.89
C TYR A 395 -1.23 -5.81 12.17
N LEU A 396 -1.42 -6.60 11.11
CA LEU A 396 -0.32 -7.15 10.31
C LEU A 396 0.26 -6.12 9.34
N THR A 397 -0.53 -5.22 8.76
CA THR A 397 -0.02 -4.15 7.88
C THR A 397 0.97 -3.25 8.63
N ILE A 398 0.67 -2.84 9.87
CA ILE A 398 1.57 -1.97 10.65
C ILE A 398 2.84 -2.73 11.07
N VAL A 399 2.73 -4.01 11.47
CA VAL A 399 3.90 -4.85 11.75
C VAL A 399 4.77 -5.04 10.50
N ARG A 400 4.19 -5.23 9.31
CA ARG A 400 4.93 -5.31 8.03
C ARG A 400 5.59 -3.98 7.66
N MET A 401 5.00 -2.83 7.98
CA MET A 401 5.68 -1.52 7.84
C MET A 401 6.90 -1.42 8.76
N VAL A 402 6.79 -1.91 10.01
CA VAL A 402 7.93 -1.96 10.95
C VAL A 402 9.03 -2.91 10.44
N LEU A 403 8.67 -4.11 9.95
CA LEU A 403 9.62 -5.10 9.39
C LEU A 403 10.31 -4.59 8.12
N GLN A 404 9.60 -3.85 7.25
CA GLN A 404 10.19 -3.21 6.07
C GLN A 404 11.33 -2.26 6.45
N ASP A 405 11.23 -1.50 7.54
CA ASP A 405 12.28 -0.59 8.00
C ASP A 405 13.58 -1.30 8.43
N PHE A 406 13.53 -2.62 8.74
CA PHE A 406 14.73 -3.46 8.88
C PHE A 406 15.22 -4.04 7.53
N GLY A 407 14.43 -3.87 6.48
CA GLY A 407 14.64 -4.34 5.11
C GLY A 407 14.19 -5.79 4.86
N GLU A 408 13.20 -6.28 5.60
CA GLU A 408 12.52 -7.54 5.26
C GLU A 408 11.76 -7.43 3.93
N PRO A 409 11.66 -8.53 3.15
CA PRO A 409 11.02 -8.49 1.83
C PRO A 409 9.49 -8.34 1.93
N LEU A 410 8.91 -7.58 0.99
CA LEU A 410 7.48 -7.25 0.95
C LEU A 410 6.56 -8.40 0.46
N GLY A 411 7.07 -9.63 0.40
CA GLY A 411 6.35 -10.82 -0.08
C GLY A 411 6.21 -10.92 -1.60
N ASP A 412 5.82 -12.10 -2.08
CA ASP A 412 5.69 -12.39 -3.53
C ASP A 412 4.56 -11.58 -4.20
N ASP A 413 3.54 -11.16 -3.45
CA ASP A 413 2.46 -10.28 -3.92
C ASP A 413 3.00 -8.93 -4.43
N TRP A 414 4.11 -8.43 -3.87
CA TRP A 414 4.77 -7.21 -4.34
C TRP A 414 5.47 -7.45 -5.69
N ILE A 415 6.12 -8.60 -5.84
CA ILE A 415 6.93 -8.98 -7.00
C ILE A 415 6.05 -9.30 -8.21
N ASN A 416 5.01 -10.11 -8.01
CA ASN A 416 4.18 -10.68 -9.09
C ASN A 416 3.10 -9.73 -9.65
N THR A 417 3.12 -8.45 -9.28
CA THR A 417 2.31 -7.42 -9.95
C THR A 417 2.94 -7.08 -11.32
N PRO A 418 2.29 -7.38 -12.46
CA PRO A 418 2.95 -7.43 -13.76
C PRO A 418 3.58 -6.10 -14.15
N ASN A 419 4.89 -6.11 -14.33
CA ASN A 419 5.69 -4.96 -14.73
C ASN A 419 5.97 -5.01 -16.25
N SER A 420 4.90 -5.23 -17.02
CA SER A 420 4.95 -5.62 -18.43
C SER A 420 4.37 -4.55 -19.34
N GLY A 421 5.24 -3.73 -19.93
CA GLY A 421 4.97 -3.06 -21.21
C GLY A 421 5.06 -4.07 -22.36
N GLY A 422 4.31 -5.17 -22.26
CA GLY A 422 4.31 -6.28 -23.20
C GLY A 422 2.95 -6.38 -23.89
N GLU A 423 2.95 -6.45 -25.21
CA GLU A 423 1.75 -6.70 -26.00
C GLU A 423 1.29 -8.16 -25.79
N ASN A 424 -0.02 -8.41 -25.98
CA ASN A 424 -0.72 -9.69 -25.83
C ASN A 424 -1.09 -10.11 -24.39
N GLU A 425 -2.20 -9.57 -23.88
CA GLU A 425 -3.05 -10.28 -22.92
C GLU A 425 -4.53 -9.93 -23.20
N GLU A 426 -5.44 -10.90 -23.14
CA GLU A 426 -6.82 -10.74 -23.65
C GLU A 426 -7.71 -9.91 -22.71
N VAL A 427 -8.56 -9.06 -23.30
CA VAL A 427 -9.31 -8.04 -22.56
C VAL A 427 -10.46 -8.66 -21.75
N ASN A 428 -10.23 -8.84 -20.46
CA ASN A 428 -11.27 -9.19 -19.49
C ASN A 428 -11.65 -7.93 -18.68
N GLU A 429 -12.83 -7.37 -18.94
CA GLU A 429 -13.15 -5.95 -18.69
C GLU A 429 -13.01 -5.49 -17.22
N ASN A 430 -13.16 -6.40 -16.26
CA ASN A 430 -13.10 -6.10 -14.82
C ASN A 430 -11.70 -5.66 -14.30
N GLN A 431 -10.61 -5.84 -15.06
CA GLN A 431 -9.27 -5.45 -14.58
C GLN A 431 -8.90 -3.97 -14.82
N ASN A 432 -9.54 -3.28 -15.77
CA ASN A 432 -9.11 -1.93 -16.20
C ASN A 432 -9.12 -0.88 -15.06
N ASN A 433 -9.95 -1.07 -14.03
CA ASN A 433 -10.02 -0.17 -12.86
C ASN A 433 -8.74 -0.14 -11.99
N ARG A 434 -7.74 -1.02 -12.23
CA ARG A 434 -6.48 -1.06 -11.47
C ARG A 434 -5.36 -0.15 -12.01
N LYS A 435 -5.57 0.51 -13.17
CA LYS A 435 -4.49 1.22 -13.89
C LYS A 435 -3.93 2.48 -13.20
N PHE A 436 -4.60 3.01 -12.17
CA PHE A 436 -4.06 4.07 -11.31
C PHE A 436 -4.26 3.76 -9.82
N SER A 437 -3.57 2.72 -9.32
CA SER A 437 -3.40 2.51 -7.88
C SER A 437 -2.25 3.38 -7.33
N SER A 438 -2.31 3.69 -6.04
CA SER A 438 -1.20 4.34 -5.31
C SER A 438 0.11 3.56 -5.50
N PHE A 439 0.04 2.24 -5.39
CA PHE A 439 1.12 1.31 -5.68
C PHE A 439 1.78 1.54 -7.05
N SER A 440 1.02 1.62 -8.15
CA SER A 440 1.58 1.84 -9.50
C SER A 440 2.31 3.18 -9.62
N TYR A 441 1.76 4.24 -9.03
CA TYR A 441 2.41 5.57 -9.00
C TYR A 441 3.74 5.54 -8.23
N TRP A 442 3.79 4.83 -7.10
CA TRP A 442 5.02 4.70 -6.30
C TRP A 442 6.04 3.74 -6.91
N LYS A 443 5.61 2.62 -7.51
CA LYS A 443 6.47 1.67 -8.23
C LYS A 443 7.20 2.36 -9.38
N ASN A 444 6.51 3.24 -10.13
CA ASN A 444 7.13 4.00 -11.22
C ASN A 444 8.08 5.11 -10.72
N ASN A 445 7.70 5.87 -9.69
CA ASN A 445 8.57 6.93 -9.14
C ASN A 445 9.81 6.41 -8.40
N SER A 446 9.83 5.15 -7.95
CA SER A 446 10.97 4.59 -7.21
C SER A 446 12.03 3.91 -8.08
N GLN A 447 11.85 3.83 -9.40
CA GLN A 447 12.86 3.29 -10.34
C GLN A 447 14.16 4.13 -10.42
N GLN A 448 14.23 5.30 -9.79
CA GLN A 448 15.42 6.16 -9.76
C GLN A 448 16.35 5.97 -8.56
N GLN A 449 16.01 5.14 -7.55
CA GLN A 449 16.85 4.94 -6.36
C GLN A 449 16.92 3.45 -5.96
N GLN A 450 18.11 2.88 -5.97
CA GLN A 450 18.37 1.49 -5.53
C GLN A 450 18.38 1.38 -3.99
N THR A 451 18.03 0.17 -3.52
CA THR A 451 18.16 -0.38 -2.15
C THR A 451 17.48 0.36 -0.98
N ASP A 452 17.47 1.68 -0.91
CA ASP A 452 16.86 2.47 0.19
C ASP A 452 15.44 2.96 -0.18
N GLN A 453 14.60 2.06 -0.70
CA GLN A 453 13.32 2.42 -1.35
C GLN A 453 12.32 3.10 -0.40
N PHE A 454 12.19 2.59 0.83
CA PHE A 454 11.32 3.14 1.87
C PHE A 454 12.07 3.21 3.20
N ASN A 455 11.85 4.30 3.94
CA ASN A 455 12.41 4.53 5.26
C ASN A 455 11.39 5.38 6.01
N THR A 456 10.55 4.71 6.80
CA THR A 456 9.41 5.31 7.49
C THR A 456 9.77 5.84 8.87
N GLY A 457 10.85 5.34 9.48
CA GLY A 457 11.19 5.56 10.88
C GLY A 457 10.35 4.71 11.84
N ALA A 458 9.62 3.71 11.35
CA ALA A 458 8.79 2.81 12.15
C ALA A 458 9.62 1.95 13.09
N ALA A 459 10.81 1.50 12.66
CA ALA A 459 11.69 0.71 13.53
C ALA A 459 12.44 1.58 14.57
N GLU A 460 12.56 2.88 14.35
CA GLU A 460 12.96 3.83 15.41
C GLU A 460 11.79 4.10 16.38
N ALA A 461 10.57 4.22 15.86
CA ALA A 461 9.36 4.49 16.64
C ALA A 461 8.95 3.30 17.54
N ILE A 462 9.18 2.05 17.11
CA ILE A 462 8.84 0.85 17.90
C ILE A 462 9.88 0.54 19.00
N ARG A 463 11.15 0.93 18.82
CA ARG A 463 12.26 0.54 19.73
C ARG A 463 12.01 0.82 21.22
N PRO A 464 11.42 1.96 21.64
CA PRO A 464 11.13 2.20 23.05
C PRO A 464 10.18 1.16 23.66
N HIS A 465 9.38 0.49 22.83
CA HIS A 465 8.25 -0.35 23.20
C HIS A 465 8.52 -1.86 23.13
N VAL A 466 9.76 -2.27 22.83
CA VAL A 466 10.20 -3.69 22.85
C VAL A 466 9.82 -4.43 24.15
N PRO A 467 9.91 -3.84 25.37
CA PRO A 467 9.45 -4.53 26.60
C PRO A 467 7.95 -4.87 26.60
N GLU A 468 7.14 -4.03 25.96
CA GLU A 468 5.68 -4.16 25.93
C GLU A 468 5.26 -5.14 24.81
N LEU A 469 6.07 -5.27 23.76
CA LEU A 469 5.96 -6.36 22.79
C LEU A 469 6.35 -7.72 23.43
N LEU A 470 7.41 -7.75 24.24
CA LEU A 470 7.82 -8.94 25.01
C LEU A 470 6.72 -9.40 25.97
N GLU A 471 6.08 -8.47 26.70
CA GLU A 471 4.91 -8.75 27.53
C GLU A 471 3.78 -9.40 26.70
N PHE A 472 3.42 -8.79 25.57
CA PHE A 472 2.35 -9.27 24.69
C PHE A 472 2.60 -10.68 24.11
N ILE A 473 3.82 -10.97 23.62
CA ILE A 473 4.14 -12.32 23.12
C ILE A 473 4.23 -13.35 24.25
N SER A 474 4.60 -12.95 25.48
CA SER A 474 4.65 -13.84 26.64
C SER A 474 3.26 -14.29 27.13
N ASP A 475 2.26 -13.41 27.09
CA ASP A 475 0.91 -13.68 27.60
C ASP A 475 0.27 -14.88 26.88
N MET A 476 -0.04 -15.93 27.63
CA MET A 476 -0.66 -17.15 27.12
C MET A 476 -2.12 -16.94 26.69
N HIS A 477 -2.83 -16.01 27.34
CA HIS A 477 -4.26 -15.78 27.14
C HIS A 477 -4.56 -14.72 26.08
N VAL A 478 -3.54 -14.00 25.58
CA VAL A 478 -3.70 -12.88 24.65
C VAL A 478 -4.45 -13.25 23.36
N LEU A 479 -4.28 -14.48 22.85
CA LEU A 479 -5.02 -14.99 21.69
C LEU A 479 -6.53 -15.09 21.99
N ALA A 480 -6.88 -15.55 23.20
CA ALA A 480 -8.27 -15.61 23.66
C ALA A 480 -8.82 -14.23 24.10
N LYS A 481 -7.97 -13.22 24.31
CA LYS A 481 -8.37 -11.81 24.46
C LYS A 481 -8.68 -11.20 23.09
N LEU A 482 -7.80 -11.37 22.10
CA LEU A 482 -8.02 -10.92 20.71
C LEU A 482 -9.31 -11.51 20.12
N LYS A 483 -9.53 -12.83 20.25
CA LYS A 483 -10.74 -13.53 19.78
C LYS A 483 -12.03 -13.10 20.51
N LYS A 484 -11.94 -12.35 21.62
CA LYS A 484 -13.09 -11.75 22.30
C LYS A 484 -13.38 -10.31 21.88
N GLN A 485 -12.43 -9.64 21.22
CA GLN A 485 -12.64 -8.30 20.66
C GLN A 485 -13.07 -8.39 19.20
N SER A 486 -12.30 -9.09 18.37
CA SER A 486 -12.62 -9.17 16.95
C SER A 486 -13.95 -9.87 16.71
N ALA A 487 -14.82 -9.24 15.91
CA ALA A 487 -16.04 -9.86 15.41
C ALA A 487 -15.78 -11.04 14.43
N SER A 488 -14.52 -11.26 14.06
CA SER A 488 -14.05 -12.34 13.20
C SER A 488 -13.64 -13.57 14.02
N ASN A 489 -14.15 -14.75 13.64
CA ASN A 489 -13.75 -16.03 14.25
C ASN A 489 -12.40 -16.57 13.74
N SER A 490 -11.55 -15.70 13.19
CA SER A 490 -10.26 -16.01 12.58
C SER A 490 -9.20 -16.38 13.63
N ASP A 491 -9.03 -17.68 13.89
CA ASP A 491 -8.00 -18.20 14.81
C ASP A 491 -6.55 -17.98 14.33
N ARG A 492 -6.34 -17.49 13.08
CA ARG A 492 -5.00 -17.37 12.47
C ARG A 492 -4.32 -16.05 12.80
N VAL A 493 -5.03 -14.92 12.66
CA VAL A 493 -4.42 -13.57 12.73
C VAL A 493 -3.75 -13.28 14.07
N GLY A 494 -4.29 -13.79 15.19
CA GLY A 494 -3.63 -13.66 16.49
C GLY A 494 -2.29 -14.39 16.60
N GLY A 495 -2.15 -15.54 15.93
CA GLY A 495 -0.89 -16.29 15.86
C GLY A 495 0.12 -15.62 14.94
N ASP A 496 -0.33 -15.19 13.75
CA ASP A 496 0.49 -14.46 12.78
C ASP A 496 1.00 -13.14 13.36
N LEU A 497 0.17 -12.44 14.15
CA LEU A 497 0.54 -11.21 14.86
C LEU A 497 1.62 -11.47 15.92
N LYS A 498 1.55 -12.58 16.67
CA LYS A 498 2.63 -12.95 17.59
C LYS A 498 3.94 -13.23 16.87
N ALA A 499 3.89 -13.95 15.75
CA ALA A 499 5.09 -14.26 14.97
C ALA A 499 5.77 -12.98 14.47
N GLY A 500 5.01 -12.07 13.83
CA GLY A 500 5.55 -10.81 13.34
C GLY A 500 6.06 -9.87 14.45
N LEU A 501 5.41 -9.82 15.62
CA LEU A 501 5.92 -9.04 16.76
C LEU A 501 7.19 -9.66 17.36
N ALA A 502 7.29 -10.99 17.41
CA ALA A 502 8.50 -11.67 17.87
C ALA A 502 9.68 -11.46 16.89
N GLU A 503 9.40 -11.39 15.59
CA GLU A 503 10.37 -11.04 14.54
C GLU A 503 10.90 -9.60 14.71
N VAL A 504 10.01 -8.61 14.95
CA VAL A 504 10.40 -7.23 15.30
C VAL A 504 11.27 -7.17 16.57
N VAL A 505 10.92 -7.92 17.61
CA VAL A 505 11.71 -8.01 18.85
C VAL A 505 13.10 -8.62 18.59
N ALA A 506 13.17 -9.71 17.84
CA ALA A 506 14.44 -10.35 17.48
C ALA A 506 15.35 -9.42 16.66
N LEU A 507 14.78 -8.69 15.70
CA LEU A 507 15.49 -7.72 14.87
C LEU A 507 16.02 -6.52 15.67
N GLU A 508 15.23 -5.94 16.59
CA GLU A 508 15.71 -4.88 17.49
C GLU A 508 16.84 -5.37 18.41
N MET A 509 16.70 -6.56 19.00
CA MET A 509 17.73 -7.16 19.86
C MET A 509 19.02 -7.50 19.09
N SER A 510 18.97 -7.62 17.76
CA SER A 510 20.10 -7.99 16.89
C SER A 510 20.92 -6.81 16.34
N ARG A 511 20.44 -5.56 16.51
CA ARG A 511 21.02 -4.36 15.87
C ARG A 511 22.51 -4.15 16.21
N PRO A 512 23.38 -3.79 15.26
CA PRO A 512 24.81 -3.59 15.53
C PRO A 512 25.15 -2.56 16.63
N SER A 513 24.40 -1.48 16.76
CA SER A 513 24.52 -0.49 17.87
C SER A 513 24.10 -1.02 19.24
N VAL A 514 23.54 -2.23 19.27
CA VAL A 514 22.94 -2.93 20.41
C VAL A 514 23.61 -4.32 20.59
N ARG A 515 24.61 -4.67 19.77
CA ARG A 515 25.33 -5.96 19.85
C ARG A 515 26.32 -6.00 21.00
N ASP A 516 25.82 -6.45 22.15
CA ASP A 516 26.60 -6.78 23.34
C ASP A 516 25.79 -7.69 24.28
N SER A 517 26.45 -8.32 25.25
CA SER A 517 25.78 -9.02 26.37
C SER A 517 24.76 -8.14 27.13
N ARG A 518 24.96 -6.81 27.06
CA ARG A 518 24.09 -5.75 27.57
C ARG A 518 22.63 -5.86 27.09
N THR A 519 22.35 -6.50 25.96
CA THR A 519 20.98 -6.56 25.39
C THR A 519 20.15 -7.69 25.96
N VAL A 520 20.75 -8.86 26.16
CA VAL A 520 20.16 -9.94 26.96
C VAL A 520 19.92 -9.43 28.38
N MET A 521 20.92 -8.76 28.99
CA MET A 521 20.78 -8.11 30.31
C MET A 521 19.72 -7.01 30.38
N ARG A 522 19.33 -6.38 29.25
CA ARG A 522 18.32 -5.32 29.21
C ARG A 522 16.89 -5.86 29.11
N PHE A 523 16.69 -6.92 28.33
CA PHE A 523 15.34 -7.38 27.96
C PHE A 523 14.96 -8.74 28.57
N ILE A 524 15.93 -9.62 28.82
CA ILE A 524 15.74 -10.97 29.37
C ILE A 524 16.88 -11.33 30.36
N PRO A 525 17.18 -10.50 31.38
CA PRO A 525 18.33 -10.70 32.28
C PRO A 525 18.29 -12.03 33.03
N TRP A 526 17.10 -12.58 33.27
CA TRP A 526 16.89 -13.89 33.87
C TRP A 526 17.56 -15.03 33.10
N LEU A 527 17.87 -14.87 31.81
CA LEU A 527 18.56 -15.90 31.03
C LEU A 527 19.92 -16.28 31.64
N TYR A 528 20.60 -15.36 32.33
CA TYR A 528 21.87 -15.64 33.01
C TYR A 528 21.72 -16.26 34.41
N SER A 529 20.49 -16.37 34.91
CA SER A 529 20.16 -16.88 36.25
C SER A 529 19.16 -18.05 36.19
N PRO A 530 19.51 -19.17 35.52
CA PRO A 530 18.64 -20.35 35.49
C PRO A 530 18.40 -20.90 36.91
N PRO A 531 17.18 -21.34 37.23
CA PRO A 531 16.83 -21.80 38.57
C PRO A 531 17.39 -23.19 38.91
N SER A 532 17.72 -23.39 40.19
CA SER A 532 18.19 -24.68 40.71
C SER A 532 17.09 -25.41 41.47
N LEU A 533 16.95 -26.72 41.20
CA LEU A 533 16.00 -27.60 41.87
C LEU A 533 16.17 -27.60 43.41
N ALA A 534 17.41 -27.45 43.89
CA ALA A 534 17.73 -27.42 45.33
C ALA A 534 17.33 -26.11 46.03
N GLN A 535 16.92 -25.09 45.27
CA GLN A 535 16.56 -23.75 45.77
C GLN A 535 15.23 -23.26 45.16
N ALA A 536 14.42 -24.17 44.63
CA ALA A 536 13.21 -23.85 43.87
C ALA A 536 12.12 -23.21 44.76
N LEU A 537 11.78 -21.95 44.49
CA LEU A 537 10.70 -21.24 45.17
C LEU A 537 9.32 -21.64 44.61
N PRO A 538 8.24 -21.54 45.42
CA PRO A 538 6.87 -21.75 44.93
C PRO A 538 6.55 -20.86 43.73
N GLY A 539 6.05 -21.48 42.65
CA GLY A 539 5.73 -20.79 41.38
C GLY A 539 6.89 -20.69 40.38
N GLN A 540 8.14 -20.91 40.79
CA GLN A 540 9.33 -20.76 39.91
C GLN A 540 9.33 -21.77 38.74
N PHE A 541 8.65 -22.91 38.88
CA PHE A 541 8.36 -23.83 37.76
C PHE A 541 7.50 -23.17 36.67
N SER A 542 6.42 -22.48 37.07
CA SER A 542 5.53 -21.78 36.14
C SER A 542 6.25 -20.62 35.43
N GLU A 543 7.10 -19.89 36.17
CA GLU A 543 7.95 -18.83 35.63
C GLU A 543 8.96 -19.39 34.62
N SER A 544 9.59 -20.53 34.93
CA SER A 544 10.52 -21.20 34.01
C SER A 544 9.84 -21.63 32.71
N VAL A 545 8.62 -22.17 32.78
CA VAL A 545 7.82 -22.50 31.57
C VAL A 545 7.43 -21.24 30.79
N ALA A 546 7.18 -20.11 31.46
CA ALA A 546 6.97 -18.82 30.78
C ALA A 546 8.24 -18.31 30.09
N ASN A 547 9.40 -18.40 30.75
CA ASN A 547 10.71 -18.00 30.20
C ASN A 547 11.10 -18.87 28.99
N VAL A 548 10.92 -20.19 29.07
CA VAL A 548 11.07 -21.12 27.95
C VAL A 548 10.18 -20.73 26.76
N ARG A 549 8.92 -20.33 27.02
CA ARG A 549 8.01 -19.83 25.97
C ARG A 549 8.46 -18.49 25.37
N VAL A 550 9.04 -17.58 26.15
CA VAL A 550 9.58 -16.30 25.65
C VAL A 550 10.81 -16.54 24.77
N LEU A 551 11.73 -17.43 25.17
CA LEU A 551 12.87 -17.82 24.34
C LEU A 551 12.40 -18.44 23.02
N ALA A 552 11.40 -19.34 23.06
CA ALA A 552 10.84 -19.93 21.86
C ALA A 552 10.30 -18.87 20.87
N TRP A 553 9.56 -17.86 21.33
CA TRP A 553 9.12 -16.77 20.45
C TRP A 553 10.28 -15.94 19.91
N ILE A 554 11.26 -15.54 20.73
CA ILE A 554 12.42 -14.75 20.29
C ILE A 554 13.24 -15.50 19.23
N LEU A 555 13.46 -16.80 19.41
CA LEU A 555 14.15 -17.64 18.42
C LEU A 555 13.33 -17.82 17.15
N LEU A 556 12.01 -18.07 17.25
CA LEU A 556 11.14 -18.19 16.08
C LEU A 556 11.14 -16.89 15.24
N GLY A 557 11.02 -15.73 15.88
CA GLY A 557 11.16 -14.44 15.21
C GLY A 557 12.53 -14.25 14.54
N SER A 558 13.60 -14.72 15.19
CA SER A 558 14.95 -14.70 14.62
C SER A 558 15.15 -15.64 13.43
N LEU A 559 14.36 -16.71 13.34
CA LEU A 559 14.38 -17.70 12.24
C LEU A 559 13.51 -17.25 11.05
N HIS A 560 12.59 -16.31 11.26
CA HIS A 560 11.81 -15.69 10.19
C HIS A 560 12.59 -14.57 9.48
N ALA A 561 13.25 -13.71 10.26
CA ALA A 561 14.02 -12.56 9.78
C ALA A 561 15.05 -12.94 8.68
N ARG A 562 14.84 -12.46 7.45
CA ARG A 562 15.57 -12.78 6.20
C ARG A 562 15.83 -14.27 5.93
N GLY A 563 14.93 -15.15 6.37
CA GLY A 563 15.04 -16.60 6.25
C GLY A 563 14.28 -17.24 5.08
N VAL A 564 14.11 -16.58 3.93
CA VAL A 564 13.38 -17.07 2.71
C VAL A 564 11.88 -17.38 2.90
N ASN A 565 11.40 -17.50 4.14
CA ASN A 565 10.08 -18.04 4.50
C ASN A 565 9.11 -17.01 5.10
N GLY A 566 9.36 -15.72 4.89
CA GLY A 566 8.51 -14.63 5.39
C GLY A 566 7.15 -14.61 4.69
N PHE A 567 6.12 -15.17 5.33
CA PHE A 567 4.72 -15.25 4.88
C PHE A 567 4.41 -15.92 3.52
N SER A 568 5.40 -16.30 2.71
CA SER A 568 5.22 -17.11 1.49
C SER A 568 5.43 -18.60 1.75
N SER A 569 4.72 -19.44 1.00
CA SER A 569 4.57 -20.89 1.24
C SER A 569 5.51 -21.79 0.43
N ASN A 570 6.41 -21.24 -0.40
CA ASN A 570 7.17 -22.00 -1.40
C ASN A 570 8.69 -22.07 -1.11
N PHE A 571 9.09 -23.07 -0.30
CA PHE A 571 10.43 -23.30 0.24
C PHE A 571 11.58 -23.56 -0.78
N GLN A 572 11.34 -23.50 -2.10
CA GLN A 572 12.25 -24.11 -3.11
C GLN A 572 12.80 -23.20 -4.21
N GLN A 573 12.31 -21.97 -4.44
CA GLN A 573 12.63 -21.26 -5.70
C GLN A 573 13.67 -20.11 -5.59
N PHE A 574 14.06 -19.67 -4.38
CA PHE A 574 14.93 -18.50 -4.17
C PHE A 574 16.44 -18.79 -4.02
N GLN A 575 16.90 -19.98 -4.40
CA GLN A 575 18.30 -20.41 -4.15
C GLN A 575 19.33 -19.93 -5.20
N GLN A 576 18.91 -19.31 -6.32
CA GLN A 576 19.79 -19.06 -7.49
C GLN A 576 20.14 -17.58 -7.79
N GLN A 577 19.70 -16.60 -7.01
CA GLN A 577 19.98 -15.16 -7.28
C GLN A 577 20.76 -14.40 -6.18
N GLN A 578 21.41 -15.11 -5.24
CA GLN A 578 22.11 -14.49 -4.10
C GLN A 578 23.60 -14.19 -4.35
N GLN A 579 23.95 -13.36 -5.36
CA GLN A 579 25.35 -12.97 -5.59
C GLN A 579 25.66 -11.46 -5.58
N THR A 580 24.67 -10.55 -5.57
CA THR A 580 24.95 -9.10 -5.64
C THR A 580 24.08 -8.25 -4.71
N ASN A 581 24.36 -8.28 -3.39
CA ASN A 581 24.76 -7.09 -2.62
C ASN A 581 24.89 -7.33 -1.10
N ILE A 582 26.06 -6.96 -0.56
CA ILE A 582 26.34 -6.19 0.68
C ILE A 582 25.39 -6.36 1.90
N ASN A 583 26.00 -6.65 3.07
CA ASN A 583 25.43 -6.58 4.43
C ASN A 583 24.33 -7.59 4.84
N GLN A 584 24.64 -8.89 4.76
CA GLN A 584 23.93 -9.94 5.51
C GLN A 584 24.17 -9.82 7.03
N ASN A 585 23.42 -8.96 7.71
CA ASN A 585 23.36 -8.93 9.18
C ASN A 585 22.51 -10.11 9.69
N ILE A 586 23.16 -11.15 10.20
CA ILE A 586 22.50 -12.28 10.88
C ILE A 586 21.63 -11.74 12.03
N CYS A 587 20.36 -12.16 12.09
CA CYS A 587 19.51 -11.97 13.27
C CYS A 587 20.01 -12.91 14.37
N LEU A 588 20.44 -12.37 15.50
CA LEU A 588 21.09 -13.09 16.60
C LEU A 588 20.74 -12.46 17.97
N PRO A 589 19.45 -12.47 18.38
CA PRO A 589 19.00 -11.82 19.62
C PRO A 589 19.50 -12.52 20.89
N VAL A 590 19.83 -13.81 20.81
CA VAL A 590 20.35 -14.62 21.91
C VAL A 590 21.74 -15.15 21.51
N PRO A 591 22.84 -14.74 22.17
CA PRO A 591 24.17 -15.23 21.85
C PRO A 591 24.27 -16.75 21.98
N ILE A 592 24.94 -17.41 21.02
CA ILE A 592 25.18 -18.87 21.05
C ILE A 592 25.89 -19.31 22.35
N ALA A 593 26.69 -18.43 22.96
CA ALA A 593 27.33 -18.66 24.26
C ALA A 593 26.36 -18.86 25.44
N CYS A 594 25.05 -18.60 25.27
CA CYS A 594 24.01 -18.91 26.26
C CYS A 594 23.54 -20.37 26.21
N SER A 595 24.21 -21.26 25.45
CA SER A 595 23.81 -22.66 25.26
C SER A 595 23.73 -23.46 26.56
N SER A 596 24.61 -23.18 27.54
CA SER A 596 24.53 -23.80 28.87
C SER A 596 23.27 -23.36 29.62
N GLN A 597 22.99 -22.06 29.72
CA GLN A 597 21.80 -21.57 30.42
C GLN A 597 20.50 -22.02 29.73
N MET A 598 20.51 -22.14 28.39
CA MET A 598 19.42 -22.75 27.62
C MET A 598 19.17 -24.19 28.06
N ALA A 599 20.22 -25.01 28.18
CA ALA A 599 20.12 -26.39 28.68
C ALA A 599 19.68 -26.44 30.16
N ASP A 600 20.18 -25.53 31.00
CA ASP A 600 19.88 -25.51 32.43
C ASP A 600 18.38 -25.18 32.67
N TYR A 601 17.79 -24.24 31.91
CA TYR A 601 16.34 -23.97 31.93
C TYR A 601 15.51 -25.17 31.45
N ILE A 602 15.94 -25.86 30.39
CA ILE A 602 15.28 -27.08 29.92
C ILE A 602 15.34 -28.16 31.01
N ASN A 603 16.51 -28.41 31.59
CA ASN A 603 16.73 -29.42 32.62
C ASN A 603 15.89 -29.17 33.88
N PHE A 604 15.74 -27.92 34.31
CA PHE A 604 14.85 -27.57 35.42
C PHE A 604 13.37 -27.91 35.11
N VAL A 605 12.90 -27.57 33.90
CA VAL A 605 11.52 -27.87 33.48
C VAL A 605 11.30 -29.38 33.30
N LEU A 606 12.27 -30.13 32.75
CA LEU A 606 12.20 -31.59 32.64
C LEU A 606 12.16 -32.26 34.01
N ALA A 607 13.11 -31.95 34.90
CA ALA A 607 13.19 -32.56 36.22
C ALA A 607 11.95 -32.26 37.10
N GLY A 608 11.42 -31.03 37.05
CA GLY A 608 10.21 -30.66 37.79
C GLY A 608 8.90 -31.23 37.21
N PHE A 609 8.88 -31.71 35.96
CA PHE A 609 7.62 -32.05 35.27
C PHE A 609 6.84 -33.17 35.97
N ALA A 610 7.51 -34.20 36.50
CA ALA A 610 6.85 -35.35 37.11
C ALA A 610 5.90 -34.95 38.25
N ASP A 611 6.33 -34.01 39.10
CA ASP A 611 5.59 -33.54 40.28
C ASP A 611 4.67 -32.35 39.96
N GLN A 612 5.11 -31.43 39.11
CA GLN A 612 4.43 -30.15 38.89
C GLN A 612 3.33 -30.22 37.80
N SER A 613 3.44 -31.15 36.84
CA SER A 613 2.58 -31.24 35.64
C SER A 613 1.07 -31.15 35.89
N LYS A 614 0.58 -31.69 37.01
CA LYS A 614 -0.85 -31.82 37.32
C LYS A 614 -1.51 -30.53 37.85
N GLN A 615 -0.74 -29.48 38.16
CA GLN A 615 -1.26 -28.30 38.87
C GLN A 615 -2.05 -27.33 37.99
N SER A 616 -1.73 -27.23 36.69
CA SER A 616 -2.45 -26.35 35.76
C SER A 616 -2.21 -26.72 34.30
N VAL A 617 -2.98 -26.14 33.38
CA VAL A 617 -2.79 -26.30 31.92
C VAL A 617 -1.39 -25.87 31.47
N VAL A 618 -0.82 -24.82 32.08
CA VAL A 618 0.57 -24.37 31.82
C VAL A 618 1.58 -25.48 32.16
N HIS A 619 1.34 -26.20 33.26
CA HIS A 619 2.26 -27.23 33.74
C HIS A 619 2.08 -28.52 32.93
N MET A 620 0.87 -28.83 32.45
CA MET A 620 0.65 -29.91 31.49
C MET A 620 1.33 -29.66 30.13
N SER A 621 1.39 -28.41 29.64
CA SER A 621 2.07 -28.07 28.37
C SER A 621 3.58 -27.86 28.50
N ALA A 622 4.16 -28.02 29.69
CA ALA A 622 5.57 -27.74 29.94
C ALA A 622 6.54 -28.58 29.08
N LEU A 623 6.31 -29.90 28.91
CA LEU A 623 7.12 -30.73 28.01
C LEU A 623 7.06 -30.25 26.56
N PHE A 624 5.87 -29.88 26.06
CA PHE A 624 5.73 -29.35 24.71
C PHE A 624 6.59 -28.10 24.50
N HIS A 625 6.56 -27.16 25.45
CA HIS A 625 7.37 -25.95 25.35
C HIS A 625 8.87 -26.20 25.48
N ALA A 626 9.29 -27.13 26.35
CA ALA A 626 10.69 -27.53 26.48
C ALA A 626 11.22 -28.14 25.17
N PHE A 627 10.56 -29.17 24.64
CA PHE A 627 10.96 -29.80 23.38
C PHE A 627 10.89 -28.86 22.17
N HIS A 628 9.91 -27.96 22.13
CA HIS A 628 9.82 -26.94 21.07
C HIS A 628 10.97 -25.93 21.14
N LEU A 629 11.40 -25.52 22.33
CA LEU A 629 12.60 -24.70 22.49
C LEU A 629 13.88 -25.44 22.05
N CYS A 630 14.00 -26.74 22.35
CA CYS A 630 15.11 -27.55 21.84
C CYS A 630 15.16 -27.63 20.30
N GLN A 631 13.99 -27.74 19.63
CA GLN A 631 13.88 -27.69 18.17
C GLN A 631 14.40 -26.35 17.64
N LEU A 632 13.87 -25.24 18.17
CA LEU A 632 14.18 -23.89 17.71
C LEU A 632 15.65 -23.51 17.97
N TRP A 633 16.21 -23.88 19.13
CA TRP A 633 17.63 -23.66 19.44
C TRP A 633 18.55 -24.44 18.49
N THR A 634 18.19 -25.67 18.13
CA THR A 634 18.96 -26.48 17.17
C THR A 634 19.01 -25.82 15.79
N ILE A 635 17.86 -25.46 15.23
CA ILE A 635 17.79 -24.81 13.91
C ILE A 635 18.44 -23.40 13.95
N TYR A 636 18.32 -22.66 15.05
CA TYR A 636 18.95 -21.34 15.22
C TYR A 636 20.49 -21.42 15.23
N CYS A 637 21.06 -22.41 15.93
CA CYS A 637 22.48 -22.70 15.89
C CYS A 637 22.93 -23.13 14.47
N GLU A 638 22.18 -24.01 13.80
CA GLU A 638 22.48 -24.44 12.43
C GLU A 638 22.40 -23.29 11.40
N GLN A 639 21.40 -22.40 11.49
CA GLN A 639 21.30 -21.22 10.62
C GLN A 639 22.41 -20.20 10.89
N THR A 640 22.77 -19.98 12.16
CA THR A 640 23.90 -19.12 12.55
C THR A 640 25.21 -19.65 11.98
N ALA A 641 25.45 -20.95 12.11
CA ALA A 641 26.62 -21.62 11.50
C ALA A 641 26.58 -21.57 9.97
N THR A 642 25.41 -21.80 9.35
CA THR A 642 25.24 -21.74 7.89
C THR A 642 25.55 -20.36 7.33
N SER A 643 25.20 -19.30 8.07
CA SER A 643 25.39 -17.89 7.68
C SER A 643 26.79 -17.36 8.00
N SER A 644 27.56 -18.04 8.87
CA SER A 644 28.94 -17.67 9.16
C SER A 644 29.86 -17.86 7.96
N ARG A 645 30.85 -16.96 7.83
CA ARG A 645 32.00 -17.06 6.91
C ARG A 645 33.32 -17.39 7.63
N SER A 646 33.32 -17.46 8.96
CA SER A 646 34.47 -17.92 9.76
C SER A 646 34.27 -19.37 10.17
N GLU A 647 35.24 -20.23 9.82
CA GLU A 647 35.21 -21.66 10.10
C GLU A 647 35.36 -21.96 11.59
N GLU A 648 36.17 -21.17 12.31
CA GLU A 648 36.29 -21.21 13.77
C GLU A 648 34.92 -20.96 14.44
N MET A 649 34.19 -19.95 13.96
CA MET A 649 32.85 -19.65 14.48
C MET A 649 31.84 -20.75 14.15
N VAL A 650 31.95 -21.42 12.99
CA VAL A 650 31.12 -22.59 12.67
C VAL A 650 31.41 -23.74 13.62
N ALA A 651 32.68 -24.11 13.79
CA ALA A 651 33.11 -25.18 14.69
C ALA A 651 32.62 -24.92 16.13
N LYS A 652 32.83 -23.68 16.63
CA LYS A 652 32.41 -23.25 17.97
C LYS A 652 30.88 -23.27 18.15
N THR A 653 30.11 -22.84 17.14
CA THR A 653 28.64 -22.91 17.19
C THR A 653 28.14 -24.36 17.21
N MET A 654 28.76 -25.26 16.43
CA MET A 654 28.38 -26.67 16.42
C MET A 654 28.79 -27.40 17.71
N GLN A 655 29.96 -27.09 18.28
CA GLN A 655 30.37 -27.59 19.58
C GLN A 655 29.35 -27.21 20.66
N GLN A 656 28.94 -25.94 20.73
CA GLN A 656 27.96 -25.45 21.71
C GLN A 656 26.56 -26.06 21.53
N LEU A 657 26.21 -26.55 20.34
CA LEU A 657 24.98 -27.29 20.07
C LEU A 657 25.07 -28.75 20.52
N LEU A 658 26.23 -29.41 20.34
CA LEU A 658 26.47 -30.75 20.88
C LEU A 658 26.55 -30.74 22.41
N ASP A 659 27.23 -29.75 23.01
CA ASP A 659 27.29 -29.52 24.46
C ASP A 659 25.89 -29.34 25.08
N PHE A 660 24.98 -28.64 24.38
CA PHE A 660 23.59 -28.47 24.79
C PHE A 660 22.85 -29.81 24.85
N TRP A 661 22.92 -30.61 23.78
CA TRP A 661 22.23 -31.90 23.74
C TRP A 661 22.85 -32.93 24.69
N ALA A 662 24.16 -32.89 24.93
CA ALA A 662 24.84 -33.70 25.94
C ALA A 662 24.36 -33.37 27.37
N ARG A 663 23.97 -32.12 27.65
CA ARG A 663 23.37 -31.70 28.93
C ARG A 663 21.90 -32.05 29.06
N VAL A 664 21.13 -32.00 27.97
CA VAL A 664 19.66 -32.20 27.99
C VAL A 664 19.26 -33.68 27.93
N THR A 665 19.99 -34.51 27.15
CA THR A 665 19.63 -35.92 26.94
C THR A 665 19.58 -36.76 28.24
N PRO A 666 20.47 -36.59 29.24
CA PRO A 666 20.35 -37.29 30.52
C PRO A 666 19.04 -37.02 31.27
N ALA A 667 18.51 -35.79 31.24
CA ALA A 667 17.25 -35.44 31.88
C ALA A 667 16.03 -36.06 31.15
N ILE A 668 16.10 -36.19 29.82
CA ILE A 668 15.11 -36.93 29.01
C ILE A 668 15.11 -38.40 29.41
N LEU A 669 16.29 -39.04 29.50
CA LEU A 669 16.43 -40.44 29.90
C LEU A 669 15.94 -40.70 31.34
N GLN A 670 16.22 -39.77 32.26
CA GLN A 670 15.68 -39.82 33.61
C GLN A 670 14.14 -39.83 33.58
N LEU A 671 13.49 -38.90 32.86
CA LEU A 671 12.03 -38.88 32.72
C LEU A 671 11.45 -40.17 32.10
N LEU A 672 12.12 -40.78 31.11
CA LEU A 672 11.70 -42.07 30.56
C LEU A 672 11.73 -43.19 31.62
N SER A 673 12.62 -43.12 32.62
CA SER A 673 12.71 -44.13 33.68
C SER A 673 11.62 -44.00 34.76
N HIS A 674 11.04 -42.81 34.95
CA HIS A 674 10.13 -42.53 36.09
C HIS A 674 8.78 -43.27 36.02
N SER A 675 8.12 -43.35 34.85
CA SER A 675 6.89 -44.15 34.67
C SER A 675 6.53 -44.32 33.21
N LYS A 676 5.76 -45.37 32.87
CA LYS A 676 5.28 -45.58 31.49
C LYS A 676 4.49 -44.39 30.93
N VAL A 677 3.63 -43.75 31.74
CA VAL A 677 2.81 -42.61 31.28
C VAL A 677 3.68 -41.41 30.93
N LEU A 678 4.71 -41.12 31.74
CA LEU A 678 5.69 -40.08 31.42
C LEU A 678 6.54 -40.46 30.19
N ALA A 679 6.92 -41.73 30.06
CA ALA A 679 7.65 -42.22 28.90
C ALA A 679 6.85 -42.06 27.59
N ASP A 680 5.56 -42.42 27.57
CA ASP A 680 4.69 -42.23 26.40
C ASP A 680 4.54 -40.73 26.03
N MET A 681 4.48 -39.82 27.01
CA MET A 681 4.43 -38.37 26.79
C MET A 681 5.76 -37.82 26.23
N VAL A 682 6.88 -38.19 26.84
CA VAL A 682 8.22 -37.76 26.41
C VAL A 682 8.52 -38.29 25.00
N ASN A 683 8.24 -39.56 24.73
CA ASN A 683 8.40 -40.16 23.40
C ASN A 683 7.57 -39.44 22.33
N LEU A 684 6.32 -39.03 22.63
CA LEU A 684 5.50 -38.24 21.70
C LEU A 684 6.17 -36.91 21.33
N HIS A 685 6.69 -36.16 22.31
CA HIS A 685 7.34 -34.87 22.05
C HIS A 685 8.73 -35.03 21.41
N PHE A 686 9.45 -36.10 21.74
CA PHE A 686 10.75 -36.43 21.15
C PHE A 686 10.63 -36.84 19.68
N VAL A 687 9.66 -37.71 19.34
CA VAL A 687 9.32 -38.03 17.94
C VAL A 687 8.99 -36.78 17.12
N ASN A 688 8.17 -35.88 17.67
CA ASN A 688 7.82 -34.65 16.97
C ASN A 688 9.04 -33.70 16.81
N THR A 689 10.01 -33.76 17.73
CA THR A 689 11.30 -33.06 17.61
C THR A 689 12.15 -33.62 16.48
N LEU A 690 12.32 -34.95 16.41
CA LEU A 690 13.02 -35.63 15.32
C LEU A 690 12.39 -35.31 13.96
N GLN A 691 11.05 -35.40 13.86
CA GLN A 691 10.33 -35.10 12.62
C GLN A 691 10.44 -33.64 12.20
N ALA A 692 10.48 -32.68 13.13
CA ALA A 692 10.71 -31.27 12.81
C ALA A 692 12.14 -31.04 12.30
N LEU A 693 13.16 -31.55 13.00
CA LEU A 693 14.56 -31.42 12.57
C LEU A 693 14.80 -32.08 11.20
N GLN A 694 14.17 -33.22 10.95
CA GLN A 694 14.19 -33.90 9.66
C GLN A 694 13.51 -33.09 8.55
N GLN A 695 12.34 -32.49 8.80
CA GLN A 695 11.64 -31.62 7.83
C GLN A 695 12.46 -30.40 7.42
N PHE A 696 13.29 -29.86 8.32
CA PHE A 696 14.23 -28.77 8.03
C PHE A 696 15.59 -29.24 7.46
N ASN A 697 15.78 -30.54 7.22
CA ASN A 697 17.06 -31.14 6.79
C ASN A 697 18.24 -30.78 7.72
N SER A 698 18.02 -30.86 9.04
CA SER A 698 19.05 -30.61 10.06
C SER A 698 20.31 -31.46 9.80
N ALA A 699 21.44 -30.78 9.70
CA ALA A 699 22.75 -31.41 9.43
C ALA A 699 23.28 -32.16 10.67
N VAL A 700 22.87 -31.75 11.87
CA VAL A 700 23.35 -32.29 13.15
C VAL A 700 22.55 -33.53 13.60
N LEU A 701 21.38 -33.79 13.00
CA LEU A 701 20.53 -34.95 13.28
C LEU A 701 21.28 -36.30 13.24
N CYS A 702 22.18 -36.48 12.27
CA CYS A 702 22.97 -37.72 12.13
C CYS A 702 24.00 -37.91 13.27
N GLN A 703 24.48 -36.81 13.87
CA GLN A 703 25.49 -36.83 14.95
C GLN A 703 24.86 -36.93 16.35
N LEU A 704 23.58 -36.53 16.48
CA LEU A 704 22.81 -36.72 17.71
C LEU A 704 22.22 -38.12 17.82
N TYR A 705 22.06 -38.85 16.70
CA TYR A 705 21.47 -40.19 16.70
C TYR A 705 22.13 -41.18 17.68
N PRO A 706 23.47 -41.31 17.78
CA PRO A 706 24.10 -42.22 18.76
C PRO A 706 23.89 -41.79 20.22
N MET A 707 23.74 -40.49 20.48
CA MET A 707 23.38 -39.95 21.80
C MET A 707 21.92 -40.26 22.17
N TRP A 708 21.08 -40.43 21.14
CA TRP A 708 19.63 -40.57 21.25
C TRP A 708 19.12 -42.01 21.12
N GLU A 709 19.92 -42.95 20.63
CA GLU A 709 19.58 -44.38 20.59
C GLU A 709 19.01 -44.92 21.93
N PRO A 710 19.53 -44.56 23.12
CA PRO A 710 18.90 -44.96 24.39
C PRO A 710 17.48 -44.37 24.58
N VAL A 711 17.22 -43.15 24.10
CA VAL A 711 15.89 -42.51 24.16
C VAL A 711 14.89 -43.27 23.28
N LEU A 712 15.34 -43.72 22.11
CA LEU A 712 14.54 -44.50 21.16
C LEU A 712 14.25 -45.93 21.69
N THR A 713 15.24 -46.57 22.29
CA THR A 713 15.22 -48.01 22.59
C THR A 713 14.61 -48.37 23.95
N VAL A 714 14.77 -47.55 24.99
CA VAL A 714 14.47 -47.90 26.40
C VAL A 714 13.03 -48.40 26.65
N HIS A 715 12.04 -48.00 25.82
CA HIS A 715 10.66 -48.52 25.89
C HIS A 715 10.14 -49.13 24.58
N HIS A 716 10.99 -49.40 23.59
CA HIS A 716 10.57 -49.65 22.20
C HIS A 716 9.54 -50.79 22.00
N ALA A 717 9.56 -51.82 22.85
CA ALA A 717 8.58 -52.92 22.85
C ALA A 717 7.16 -52.51 23.34
N HIS A 718 7.04 -51.41 24.08
CA HIS A 718 5.81 -50.98 24.76
C HIS A 718 5.17 -49.70 24.20
N VAL A 719 5.86 -49.03 23.26
CA VAL A 719 5.41 -47.81 22.57
C VAL A 719 4.18 -48.09 21.70
N PRO A 720 3.13 -47.23 21.73
CA PRO A 720 1.95 -47.37 20.87
C PRO A 720 2.31 -47.48 19.38
N ARG A 721 1.67 -48.41 18.65
CA ARG A 721 1.97 -48.72 17.23
C ARG A 721 2.03 -47.48 16.31
N LYS A 722 1.23 -46.44 16.56
CA LYS A 722 1.27 -45.17 15.81
C LYS A 722 2.55 -44.36 16.01
N LEU A 723 3.16 -44.40 17.21
CA LEU A 723 4.45 -43.77 17.49
C LEU A 723 5.60 -44.63 16.98
N ARG A 724 5.51 -45.96 17.12
CA ARG A 724 6.51 -46.88 16.57
C ARG A 724 6.65 -46.75 15.05
N LEU A 725 5.54 -46.70 14.31
CA LEU A 725 5.56 -46.44 12.86
C LEU A 725 6.15 -45.06 12.50
N LYS A 726 6.08 -44.06 13.40
CA LYS A 726 6.79 -42.78 13.21
C LYS A 726 8.29 -42.95 13.42
N PHE A 727 8.75 -43.63 14.48
CA PHE A 727 10.18 -43.92 14.71
C PHE A 727 10.79 -44.67 13.52
N GLU A 728 10.19 -45.79 13.12
CA GLU A 728 10.63 -46.62 11.98
C GLU A 728 10.69 -45.79 10.66
N SER A 729 9.82 -44.79 10.49
CA SER A 729 9.84 -43.88 9.33
C SER A 729 10.94 -42.82 9.36
N VAL A 730 11.38 -42.38 10.55
CA VAL A 730 12.47 -41.40 10.72
C VAL A 730 13.81 -42.10 10.52
N GLU A 731 14.01 -43.27 11.13
CA GLU A 731 15.21 -44.10 11.00
C GLU A 731 15.48 -44.46 9.53
N ALA A 732 14.46 -44.90 8.80
CA ALA A 732 14.56 -45.25 7.38
C ALA A 732 14.84 -44.07 6.42
N GLN A 733 14.81 -42.82 6.90
CA GLN A 733 14.98 -41.60 6.10
C GLN A 733 16.18 -40.75 6.53
N ALA A 734 16.99 -41.22 7.48
CA ALA A 734 18.06 -40.45 8.13
C ALA A 734 19.37 -40.35 7.31
N CYS A 735 19.34 -39.79 6.09
CA CYS A 735 20.57 -39.31 5.45
C CYS A 735 20.40 -38.18 4.42
N PHE A 736 20.58 -36.93 4.86
CA PHE A 736 20.94 -35.80 3.99
C PHE A 736 22.11 -35.02 4.62
N SER A 737 23.33 -35.55 4.48
CA SER A 737 24.53 -34.90 5.02
C SER A 737 24.97 -33.71 4.16
N SER A 738 24.60 -32.50 4.58
CA SER A 738 25.03 -31.25 3.96
C SER A 738 26.56 -31.16 3.90
N GLU A 739 27.11 -31.06 2.69
CA GLU A 739 28.56 -31.15 2.45
C GLU A 739 29.35 -30.06 3.17
N LYS A 740 28.73 -28.88 3.33
CA LYS A 740 29.28 -27.74 4.07
C LYS A 740 29.66 -28.09 5.51
N PHE A 741 29.00 -29.09 6.10
CA PHE A 741 29.17 -29.46 7.50
C PHE A 741 29.99 -30.73 7.75
N LYS A 742 30.23 -31.58 6.73
CA LYS A 742 30.94 -32.87 6.89
C LYS A 742 32.29 -32.74 7.62
N LYS A 743 33.03 -31.66 7.37
CA LYS A 743 34.38 -31.41 7.94
C LYS A 743 34.42 -30.89 9.40
N TYR A 744 33.29 -30.61 10.02
CA TYR A 744 33.21 -30.22 11.44
C TYR A 744 32.75 -31.37 12.34
N PHE A 745 32.50 -32.54 11.74
CA PHE A 745 31.92 -33.72 12.38
C PHE A 745 32.67 -35.01 11.96
N SER A 746 33.97 -34.86 11.71
CA SER A 746 34.93 -35.88 11.29
C SER A 746 36.21 -35.75 12.11
#